data_AF-A0A7J9Y907-F1
#
_entry.id   AF-A0A7J9Y907-F1
#
_cell.length_a   1.000
_cell.length_b   1.000
_cell.length_c   1.000
_cell.angle_alpha   90.00
_cell.angle_beta   90.00
_cell.angle_gamma   90.00
#
_symmetry.space_group_name_H-M   'P 1'
#
loop_
_entity.id
_entity.type
_entity.pdbx_description
1 polymer ?
#
loop_
_entity_poly.entity_id
_entity_poly.type
_entity_poly.pdbx_seq_one_letter_code
_entity_poly.pdbx_strand_id
1 'polypeptide(L)'
;MHREMGGSFMFTRPGLALTRLCLTSLGFTVLAVGLSAPAQAHEERPAEFPDGTGSVPEYRPYPAPDRLVVCRPDTGKRIASYAGELRAKNQALLAECAYHSIQDAIDDVQVRDSTIYVLPGAYTEDKHADKKPSEYCANLRTSSDSPLDHAQYIGSMPAREGAQAQAQAEDPGPIAISYADQLKCPHNLNLIAILGDRTPDNDSIACDSQWCGLQIEGTGRTPEDVVVDNRFRKLNAIRADRADGVYFRNFTVQQAEFNALYVLETDGFVAEHMTARANDEYGILAFASDHGLIQHVDGYYNGDSAIYPGSASDLNADNPNFEPTRYAVEIRHNKMHHNALGYSGTAGNSVHAHHNEISDNGLGMATDSIFPGHPGLPQDHARFSHNEIYRNNVNYYQKYVFTGACDKPFAERGYLDGVVCPVLPMPVGTGILIAGGNFNSVDNNTIYDNWRYGTMQFWAPAPLRDEYDPTKLYDTSHHNRYQNNSLGFAPGGAKAHNGLDFWWDDEGAGNCWSSNTSSHGQPTSNATLPLPACATGGSAFTPGMPVKDAGFLGCTQYNRDDPTWRKPPACEWLDSPERPSGSEAYRPAGRTTPLNGPGLLGVSDALVLALLAVASLVAGRHWRDGRRRSGLLRRGGSVLWR
;
A
#
# COMPACT_ATOMS: atom_id res chain seq x y z
N MET A 1 -45.43 -27.11 -82.51
CA MET A 1 -45.73 -25.98 -83.42
C MET A 1 -45.32 -24.69 -82.72
N HIS A 2 -44.39 -23.95 -83.37
CA HIS A 2 -43.95 -22.54 -83.24
C HIS A 2 -43.70 -21.90 -81.85
N ARG A 3 -42.46 -21.52 -81.47
CA ARG A 3 -41.59 -20.33 -81.85
C ARG A 3 -42.07 -19.03 -81.19
N GLU A 4 -41.27 -18.13 -80.57
CA GLU A 4 -39.90 -17.61 -80.76
C GLU A 4 -39.33 -16.98 -79.45
N MET A 5 -38.04 -17.18 -79.07
CA MET A 5 -36.87 -16.24 -79.02
C MET A 5 -37.05 -14.93 -78.22
N GLY A 6 -36.18 -14.39 -77.34
CA GLY A 6 -34.82 -14.65 -76.80
C GLY A 6 -34.32 -13.39 -76.04
N GLY A 7 -33.29 -13.47 -75.17
CA GLY A 7 -32.47 -12.29 -74.77
C GLY A 7 -32.10 -12.06 -73.28
N SER A 8 -30.86 -12.44 -72.92
CA SER A 8 -29.81 -11.87 -72.04
C SER A 8 -30.05 -11.24 -70.63
N PHE A 9 -29.20 -11.74 -69.70
CA PHE A 9 -28.61 -11.22 -68.45
C PHE A 9 -28.73 -9.72 -68.08
N MET A 10 -29.03 -9.44 -66.79
CA MET A 10 -28.19 -8.65 -65.85
C MET A 10 -28.89 -8.50 -64.48
N PHE A 11 -28.23 -8.95 -63.40
CA PHE A 11 -28.56 -8.52 -62.03
C PHE A 11 -27.77 -7.25 -61.72
N THR A 12 -28.47 -6.13 -61.55
CA THR A 12 -27.91 -4.84 -61.12
C THR A 12 -27.89 -4.74 -59.60
N ARG A 13 -26.74 -4.29 -59.06
CA ARG A 13 -26.61 -3.69 -57.73
C ARG A 13 -27.20 -2.26 -57.75
N PRO A 14 -27.72 -1.78 -56.60
CA PRO A 14 -27.11 -0.60 -55.97
C PRO A 14 -26.95 -0.87 -54.46
N GLY A 15 -26.09 -0.23 -53.67
CA GLY A 15 -25.27 0.96 -53.82
C GLY A 15 -24.77 1.28 -52.40
N LEU A 16 -23.53 1.77 -52.29
CA LEU A 16 -22.83 2.11 -51.05
C LEU A 16 -23.66 3.01 -50.13
N ALA A 17 -23.80 2.65 -48.85
CA ALA A 17 -23.98 3.61 -47.75
C ALA A 17 -23.82 2.97 -46.35
N LEU A 18 -22.79 2.16 -46.08
CA LEU A 18 -22.54 1.68 -44.71
C LEU A 18 -21.06 1.36 -44.49
N THR A 19 -20.21 2.37 -44.65
CA THR A 19 -18.79 2.29 -44.28
C THR A 19 -18.40 3.39 -43.30
N ARG A 20 -19.29 3.70 -42.34
CA ARG A 20 -18.99 4.65 -41.25
C ARG A 20 -19.54 4.30 -39.86
N LEU A 21 -20.13 3.12 -39.65
CA LEU A 21 -20.75 2.78 -38.36
C LEU A 21 -20.22 1.49 -37.69
N CYS A 22 -18.97 1.09 -37.96
CA CYS A 22 -18.29 -0.02 -37.26
C CYS A 22 -17.03 0.42 -36.49
N LEU A 23 -16.78 1.72 -36.34
CA LEU A 23 -15.65 2.26 -35.57
C LEU A 23 -16.08 2.88 -34.23
N THR A 24 -17.38 2.93 -33.93
CA THR A 24 -17.89 3.61 -32.73
C THR A 24 -18.10 2.67 -31.54
N SER A 25 -18.38 1.38 -31.76
CA SER A 25 -18.67 0.43 -30.66
C SER A 25 -17.45 -0.28 -30.08
N LEU A 26 -16.30 -0.33 -30.79
CA LEU A 26 -15.01 -0.66 -30.15
C LEU A 26 -14.45 0.53 -29.34
N GLY A 27 -14.92 1.74 -29.65
CA GLY A 27 -14.51 2.97 -28.98
C GLY A 27 -15.10 3.13 -27.58
N PHE A 28 -16.32 2.66 -27.30
CA PHE A 28 -16.99 2.97 -26.02
C PHE A 28 -16.45 2.20 -24.80
N THR A 29 -15.96 0.97 -24.97
CA THR A 29 -15.33 0.23 -23.86
C THR A 29 -13.88 0.67 -23.62
N VAL A 30 -13.20 1.16 -24.66
CA VAL A 30 -11.85 1.74 -24.57
C VAL A 30 -11.90 3.21 -24.11
N LEU A 31 -12.95 3.98 -24.43
CA LEU A 31 -13.09 5.38 -24.00
C LEU A 31 -13.44 5.54 -22.52
N ALA A 32 -14.10 4.57 -21.88
CA ALA A 32 -14.42 4.66 -20.45
C ALA A 32 -13.22 4.37 -19.54
N VAL A 33 -12.22 3.63 -20.05
CA VAL A 33 -10.93 3.38 -19.37
C VAL A 33 -9.86 4.40 -19.82
N GLY A 34 -10.04 5.05 -20.98
CA GLY A 34 -9.03 5.89 -21.63
C GLY A 34 -8.78 7.29 -21.05
N LEU A 35 -9.29 7.63 -19.87
CA LEU A 35 -9.05 8.94 -19.23
C LEU A 35 -8.68 8.86 -17.74
N SER A 36 -8.59 7.67 -17.14
CA SER A 36 -8.14 7.54 -15.76
C SER A 36 -6.62 7.68 -15.72
N ALA A 37 -6.12 8.72 -15.04
CA ALA A 37 -4.70 8.78 -14.70
C ALA A 37 -4.39 7.62 -13.72
N PRO A 38 -3.25 6.94 -13.87
CA PRO A 38 -2.74 6.02 -12.86
C PRO A 38 -2.74 6.68 -11.46
N ALA A 39 -2.99 5.87 -10.43
CA ALA A 39 -2.88 6.34 -9.06
C ALA A 39 -1.41 6.61 -8.71
N GLN A 40 -1.14 7.70 -7.99
CA GLN A 40 0.20 8.02 -7.49
C GLN A 40 0.28 7.61 -6.01
N ALA A 41 1.37 6.92 -5.65
CA ALA A 41 1.72 6.64 -4.26
C ALA A 41 2.84 7.57 -3.80
N HIS A 42 3.22 7.41 -2.54
CA HIS A 42 4.49 7.89 -2.04
C HIS A 42 5.64 7.38 -2.92
N GLU A 43 6.65 8.22 -3.14
CA GLU A 43 7.74 7.91 -4.04
C GLU A 43 8.89 7.22 -3.31
N GLU A 44 9.32 6.08 -3.82
CA GLU A 44 10.49 5.36 -3.30
C GLU A 44 11.57 5.17 -4.37
N ARG A 45 12.81 4.99 -3.93
CA ARG A 45 13.88 4.56 -4.85
C ARG A 45 13.57 3.15 -5.36
N PRO A 46 14.04 2.75 -6.55
CA PRO A 46 14.06 1.34 -6.94
C PRO A 46 14.62 0.49 -5.80
N ALA A 47 13.89 -0.59 -5.50
CA ALA A 47 14.19 -1.45 -4.38
C ALA A 47 14.17 -2.93 -4.77
N GLU A 48 15.00 -3.71 -4.09
CA GLU A 48 15.17 -5.14 -4.30
C GLU A 48 14.89 -5.92 -3.01
N PHE A 49 14.33 -7.12 -3.12
CA PHE A 49 14.12 -7.96 -1.94
C PHE A 49 15.44 -8.54 -1.43
N PRO A 50 15.64 -8.63 -0.10
CA PRO A 50 16.77 -9.36 0.46
C PRO A 50 16.70 -10.84 0.09
N ASP A 51 17.83 -11.54 0.27
CA ASP A 51 17.95 -12.96 -0.09
C ASP A 51 17.11 -13.91 0.79
N GLY A 52 16.56 -13.39 1.89
CA GLY A 52 15.67 -14.12 2.79
C GLY A 52 16.40 -15.17 3.63
N THR A 53 17.71 -14.99 3.87
CA THR A 53 18.52 -15.87 4.73
C THR A 53 18.58 -15.43 6.18
N GLY A 54 18.04 -14.25 6.49
CA GLY A 54 17.97 -13.68 7.82
C GLY A 54 16.93 -14.34 8.74
N SER A 55 16.62 -13.64 9.83
CA SER A 55 15.66 -14.09 10.83
C SER A 55 15.17 -12.89 11.66
N VAL A 56 14.03 -13.05 12.34
CA VAL A 56 13.53 -12.02 13.25
C VAL A 56 14.58 -11.80 14.36
N PRO A 57 15.10 -10.58 14.54
CA PRO A 57 16.18 -10.32 15.48
C PRO A 57 15.79 -10.62 16.94
N GLU A 58 16.70 -11.22 17.70
CA GLU A 58 16.52 -11.45 19.14
C GLU A 58 16.86 -10.20 19.96
N TYR A 59 16.03 -9.88 20.96
CA TYR A 59 16.30 -8.79 21.90
C TYR A 59 17.57 -9.05 22.71
N ARG A 60 18.48 -8.07 22.77
CA ARG A 60 19.65 -8.12 23.65
C ARG A 60 19.34 -7.45 24.99
N PRO A 61 19.28 -8.22 26.10
CA PRO A 61 18.88 -7.68 27.38
C PRO A 61 19.96 -6.83 28.03
N TYR A 62 19.52 -5.90 28.86
CA TYR A 62 20.41 -5.10 29.71
C TYR A 62 21.17 -5.96 30.75
N PRO A 63 22.47 -5.69 31.00
CA PRO A 63 23.33 -4.80 30.22
C PRO A 63 23.94 -5.51 29.01
N ALA A 64 23.83 -4.92 27.82
CA ALA A 64 24.53 -5.40 26.65
C ALA A 64 26.07 -5.24 26.81
N PRO A 65 26.88 -6.20 26.32
CA PRO A 65 28.34 -6.15 26.45
C PRO A 65 28.94 -4.99 25.65
N ASP A 66 28.62 -4.92 24.34
CA ASP A 66 29.02 -3.85 23.44
C ASP A 66 27.94 -2.78 23.41
N ARG A 67 28.20 -1.66 24.09
CA ARG A 67 27.19 -0.60 24.27
C ARG A 67 27.75 0.81 24.21
N LEU A 68 26.90 1.72 23.73
CA LEU A 68 27.11 3.16 23.80
C LEU A 68 25.93 3.80 24.53
N VAL A 69 26.15 4.94 25.19
CA VAL A 69 25.11 5.62 25.96
C VAL A 69 24.97 7.08 25.54
N VAL A 70 23.73 7.45 25.20
CA VAL A 70 23.36 8.81 24.76
C VAL A 70 22.51 9.50 25.81
N CYS A 71 22.87 10.71 26.21
CA CYS A 71 22.12 11.49 27.19
C CYS A 71 22.00 12.98 26.82
N ARG A 72 21.00 13.65 27.37
CA ARG A 72 20.77 15.10 27.29
C ARG A 72 21.10 15.81 28.62
N PRO A 73 21.33 17.14 28.63
CA PRO A 73 21.66 17.88 29.84
C PRO A 73 20.64 17.77 30.98
N ASP A 74 19.35 17.56 30.68
CA ASP A 74 18.27 17.42 31.65
C ASP A 74 17.99 15.97 32.08
N THR A 75 18.67 14.98 31.49
CA THR A 75 18.49 13.54 31.74
C THR A 75 18.55 13.21 33.23
N GLY A 76 19.56 13.71 33.95
CA GLY A 76 19.72 13.42 35.38
C GLY A 76 18.52 13.89 36.23
N LYS A 77 17.87 15.00 35.83
CA LYS A 77 16.65 15.49 36.50
C LYS A 77 15.46 14.58 36.22
N ARG A 78 15.33 14.07 34.99
CA ARG A 78 14.28 13.11 34.61
C ARG A 78 14.42 11.80 35.37
N ILE A 79 15.63 11.24 35.40
CA ILE A 79 15.95 10.00 36.12
C ILE A 79 15.67 10.13 37.63
N ALA A 80 15.86 11.31 38.22
CA ALA A 80 15.58 11.53 39.65
C ALA A 80 14.11 11.29 40.03
N SER A 81 13.18 11.38 39.07
CA SER A 81 11.75 11.08 39.27
C SER A 81 11.43 9.57 39.29
N TYR A 82 12.33 8.73 38.79
CA TYR A 82 12.18 7.28 38.83
C TYR A 82 12.46 6.71 40.22
N ALA A 83 12.07 5.45 40.43
CA ALA A 83 12.29 4.71 41.68
C ALA A 83 12.83 3.30 41.40
N GLY A 84 13.41 2.68 42.44
CA GLY A 84 13.85 1.29 42.41
C GLY A 84 14.88 0.98 41.33
N GLU A 85 14.74 -0.19 40.72
CA GLU A 85 15.66 -0.72 39.71
C GLU A 85 15.76 0.17 38.47
N LEU A 86 14.64 0.74 38.01
CA LEU A 86 14.63 1.64 36.84
C LEU A 86 15.55 2.84 37.05
N ARG A 87 15.49 3.47 38.24
CA ARG A 87 16.37 4.59 38.60
C ARG A 87 17.82 4.13 38.68
N ALA A 88 18.10 3.01 39.35
CA ALA A 88 19.45 2.50 39.52
C ALA A 88 20.13 2.19 38.17
N LYS A 89 19.42 1.51 37.25
CA LYS A 89 19.87 1.21 35.89
C LYS A 89 20.20 2.48 35.11
N ASN A 90 19.27 3.44 35.10
CA ASN A 90 19.45 4.70 34.41
C ASN A 90 20.59 5.55 35.00
N GLN A 91 20.79 5.54 36.32
CA GLN A 91 21.91 6.23 36.96
C GLN A 91 23.27 5.59 36.61
N ALA A 92 23.32 4.26 36.50
CA ALA A 92 24.52 3.55 36.06
C ALA A 92 24.86 3.91 34.60
N LEU A 93 23.87 3.85 33.69
CA LEU A 93 24.06 4.26 32.29
C LEU A 93 24.42 5.74 32.17
N LEU A 94 23.83 6.63 32.97
CA LEU A 94 24.18 8.06 32.95
C LEU A 94 25.67 8.30 33.26
N ALA A 95 26.28 7.48 34.12
CA ALA A 95 27.71 7.55 34.41
C ALA A 95 28.60 7.09 33.23
N GLU A 96 28.04 6.32 32.30
CA GLU A 96 28.67 5.85 31.06
C GLU A 96 28.35 6.76 29.86
N CYS A 97 27.52 7.80 30.03
CA CYS A 97 27.13 8.68 28.93
C CYS A 97 28.36 9.34 28.27
N ALA A 98 28.54 9.05 26.98
CA ALA A 98 29.60 9.61 26.16
C ALA A 98 29.05 10.46 24.99
N TYR A 99 27.76 10.33 24.67
CA TYR A 99 27.14 10.95 23.51
C TYR A 99 25.96 11.85 23.88
N HIS A 100 25.73 12.89 23.07
CA HIS A 100 24.59 13.79 23.19
C HIS A 100 23.69 13.83 21.94
N SER A 101 24.04 13.02 20.95
CA SER A 101 23.37 12.81 19.67
C SER A 101 23.33 11.29 19.42
N ILE A 102 22.18 10.79 18.97
CA ILE A 102 22.01 9.37 18.63
C ILE A 102 22.83 9.04 17.39
N GLN A 103 22.83 9.91 16.39
CA GLN A 103 23.64 9.70 15.18
C GLN A 103 25.13 9.66 15.50
N ASP A 104 25.64 10.55 16.37
CA ASP A 104 27.06 10.51 16.76
C ASP A 104 27.42 9.19 17.46
N ALA A 105 26.50 8.57 18.19
CA ALA A 105 26.71 7.24 18.77
C ALA A 105 26.67 6.12 17.71
N ILE A 106 25.82 6.24 16.68
CA ILE A 106 25.78 5.31 15.54
C ILE A 106 27.08 5.37 14.74
N ASP A 107 27.57 6.58 14.45
CA ASP A 107 28.82 6.81 13.71
C ASP A 107 30.03 6.18 14.42
N ASP A 108 29.99 6.10 15.76
CA ASP A 108 31.06 5.56 16.59
C ASP A 108 30.94 4.05 16.87
N VAL A 109 29.87 3.38 16.44
CA VAL A 109 29.77 1.91 16.53
C VAL A 109 30.97 1.27 15.81
N GLN A 110 31.64 0.31 16.46
CA GLN A 110 32.83 -0.36 15.91
C GLN A 110 32.61 -1.85 15.64
N VAL A 111 31.64 -2.47 16.31
CA VAL A 111 31.37 -3.91 16.24
C VAL A 111 29.88 -4.15 16.00
N ARG A 112 29.57 -5.21 15.25
CA ARG A 112 28.20 -5.69 15.03
C ARG A 112 27.54 -6.05 16.36
N ASP A 113 26.21 -6.13 16.36
CA ASP A 113 25.42 -6.49 17.54
C ASP A 113 25.60 -5.53 18.73
N SER A 114 26.07 -4.29 18.47
CA SER A 114 26.16 -3.24 19.47
C SER A 114 24.79 -2.74 19.92
N THR A 115 24.70 -2.22 21.15
CA THR A 115 23.46 -1.64 21.70
C THR A 115 23.66 -0.17 22.07
N ILE A 116 22.83 0.71 21.55
CA ILE A 116 22.80 2.13 21.92
C ILE A 116 21.66 2.33 22.92
N TYR A 117 22.03 2.62 24.18
CA TYR A 117 21.07 3.03 25.20
C TYR A 117 20.83 4.54 25.13
N VAL A 118 19.57 4.91 24.92
CA VAL A 118 19.13 6.30 24.87
C VAL A 118 18.43 6.65 26.18
N LEU A 119 19.00 7.62 26.92
CA LEU A 119 18.47 8.02 28.22
C LEU A 119 17.27 8.98 28.08
N PRO A 120 16.44 9.16 29.14
CA PRO A 120 15.29 10.04 29.07
C PRO A 120 15.65 11.47 28.64
N GLY A 121 14.99 11.98 27.60
CA GLY A 121 15.31 13.26 26.98
C GLY A 121 14.62 13.48 25.63
N ALA A 122 14.75 14.70 25.10
CA ALA A 122 14.35 15.03 23.74
C ALA A 122 15.58 15.16 22.84
N TYR A 123 15.54 14.47 21.71
CA TYR A 123 16.62 14.30 20.74
C TYR A 123 16.18 14.88 19.41
N THR A 124 16.72 16.04 19.09
CA THR A 124 16.42 16.78 17.86
C THR A 124 17.53 16.64 16.82
N GLU A 125 18.70 16.08 17.19
CA GLU A 125 19.86 15.89 16.31
C GLU A 125 20.28 17.16 15.55
N ASP A 126 20.24 18.34 16.19
CA ASP A 126 20.46 19.66 15.56
C ASP A 126 21.70 19.72 14.66
N LYS A 127 22.81 19.11 15.10
CA LYS A 127 24.07 19.01 14.35
C LYS A 127 23.89 18.41 12.95
N HIS A 128 23.06 17.38 12.83
CA HIS A 128 22.83 16.63 11.60
C HIS A 128 21.64 17.17 10.82
N ALA A 129 20.60 17.62 11.53
CA ALA A 129 19.45 18.29 10.94
C ALA A 129 19.84 19.55 10.16
N ASP A 130 20.67 20.40 10.76
CA ASP A 130 21.06 21.70 10.21
C ASP A 130 22.34 21.62 9.35
N LYS A 131 22.86 20.40 9.13
CA LYS A 131 24.08 20.17 8.34
C LYS A 131 23.82 20.60 6.90
N LYS A 132 24.56 21.61 6.44
CA LYS A 132 24.52 22.03 5.04
C LYS A 132 25.00 20.89 4.14
N PRO A 133 24.28 20.56 3.06
CA PRO A 133 24.75 19.60 2.07
C PRO A 133 26.11 20.03 1.51
N SER A 134 26.96 19.05 1.19
CA SER A 134 28.15 19.29 0.37
C SER A 134 27.75 19.71 -1.04
N GLU A 135 28.68 20.21 -1.85
CA GLU A 135 28.42 20.56 -3.26
C GLU A 135 27.85 19.37 -4.04
N TYR A 136 28.37 18.16 -3.81
CA TYR A 136 27.83 16.93 -4.39
C TYR A 136 26.38 16.69 -3.94
N CYS A 137 26.14 16.72 -2.62
CA CYS A 137 24.83 16.41 -2.06
C CYS A 137 23.77 17.47 -2.38
N ALA A 138 24.16 18.71 -2.67
CA ALA A 138 23.26 19.77 -3.11
C ALA A 138 22.87 19.64 -4.59
N ASN A 139 23.66 18.94 -5.40
CA ASN A 139 23.51 18.89 -6.86
C ASN A 139 23.39 17.45 -7.38
N LEU A 140 22.74 16.55 -6.65
CA LEU A 140 22.67 15.12 -6.96
C LEU A 140 22.20 14.82 -8.39
N ARG A 141 21.27 15.59 -8.96
CA ARG A 141 20.82 15.40 -10.35
C ARG A 141 21.94 15.53 -11.39
N THR A 142 22.91 16.41 -11.16
CA THR A 142 24.01 16.68 -12.10
C THR A 142 25.34 16.10 -11.67
N SER A 143 25.51 15.88 -10.36
CA SER A 143 26.78 15.50 -9.75
C SER A 143 26.81 14.04 -9.29
N SER A 144 25.66 13.37 -9.15
CA SER A 144 25.62 11.96 -8.77
C SER A 144 26.16 11.07 -9.89
N ASP A 145 26.88 10.03 -9.49
CA ASP A 145 27.30 8.93 -10.37
C ASP A 145 26.15 7.89 -10.56
N SER A 146 25.07 8.03 -9.78
CA SER A 146 23.87 7.19 -9.83
C SER A 146 22.60 8.03 -9.62
N PRO A 147 22.36 9.06 -10.45
CA PRO A 147 21.19 9.92 -10.32
C PRO A 147 19.92 9.12 -10.60
N LEU A 148 18.90 9.33 -9.76
CA LEU A 148 17.57 8.83 -10.06
C LEU A 148 16.81 9.88 -10.88
N ASP A 149 16.32 9.48 -12.05
CA ASP A 149 15.29 10.22 -12.78
C ASP A 149 13.93 10.00 -12.08
N HIS A 150 13.05 10.98 -12.14
CA HIS A 150 11.70 10.90 -11.60
C HIS A 150 10.93 9.70 -12.16
N ALA A 151 11.18 9.31 -13.41
CA ALA A 151 10.57 8.12 -14.01
C ALA A 151 11.02 6.79 -13.35
N GLN A 152 12.07 6.81 -12.52
CA GLN A 152 12.57 5.64 -11.81
C GLN A 152 12.02 5.54 -10.38
N TYR A 153 11.29 6.53 -9.89
CA TYR A 153 10.67 6.45 -8.58
C TYR A 153 9.50 5.46 -8.60
N ILE A 154 9.52 4.50 -7.66
CA ILE A 154 8.38 3.63 -7.38
C ILE A 154 7.21 4.51 -6.93
N GLY A 155 5.98 4.19 -7.35
CA GLY A 155 4.79 4.97 -6.99
C GLY A 155 4.59 6.25 -7.81
N SER A 156 5.58 6.65 -8.62
CA SER A 156 5.48 7.76 -9.56
C SER A 156 4.93 7.34 -10.92
N MET A 157 4.28 8.25 -11.64
CA MET A 157 3.96 8.06 -13.05
C MET A 157 5.10 8.58 -13.93
N PRO A 158 5.56 7.83 -14.94
CA PRO A 158 6.46 8.39 -15.94
C PRO A 158 5.75 9.56 -16.67
N ALA A 159 6.35 10.75 -16.60
CA ALA A 159 5.81 11.92 -17.28
C ALA A 159 5.70 11.65 -18.80
N ARG A 160 4.56 11.99 -19.42
CA ARG A 160 4.44 12.02 -20.88
C ARG A 160 5.49 12.98 -21.45
N GLU A 161 6.24 12.54 -22.47
CA GLU A 161 7.19 13.38 -23.22
C GLU A 161 6.57 14.76 -23.52
N GLY A 162 7.05 15.80 -22.84
CA GLY A 162 6.55 17.18 -22.95
C GLY A 162 6.15 17.86 -21.63
N ALA A 163 5.85 17.13 -20.56
CA ALA A 163 5.50 17.73 -19.24
C ALA A 163 6.73 18.14 -18.41
N GLN A 164 7.93 17.68 -18.77
CA GLN A 164 9.20 17.98 -18.10
C GLN A 164 9.58 19.48 -18.14
N ALA A 165 8.97 20.28 -19.02
CA ALA A 165 9.34 21.68 -19.20
C ALA A 165 8.76 22.65 -18.14
N GLN A 166 7.75 22.24 -17.36
CA GLN A 166 7.09 23.13 -16.39
C GLN A 166 7.50 22.90 -14.92
N ALA A 167 8.09 21.75 -14.58
CA ALA A 167 8.57 21.45 -13.23
C ALA A 167 9.92 22.13 -12.88
N GLN A 168 10.54 22.85 -13.81
CA GLN A 168 11.86 23.46 -13.66
C GLN A 168 11.89 24.76 -12.82
N ALA A 169 10.75 25.27 -12.35
CA ALA A 169 10.69 26.64 -11.82
C ALA A 169 11.02 26.78 -10.32
N GLU A 170 10.80 25.76 -9.49
CA GLU A 170 11.21 25.74 -8.07
C GLU A 170 11.49 24.28 -7.68
N ASP A 171 12.75 23.85 -7.63
CA ASP A 171 13.12 22.45 -7.37
C ASP A 171 13.09 22.16 -5.86
N PRO A 172 12.10 21.41 -5.33
CA PRO A 172 11.97 21.16 -3.88
C PRO A 172 13.05 20.19 -3.33
N GLY A 173 14.03 19.78 -4.14
CA GLY A 173 14.97 18.72 -3.80
C GLY A 173 14.39 17.32 -4.05
N PRO A 174 15.22 16.27 -4.05
CA PRO A 174 14.75 14.91 -4.32
C PRO A 174 14.00 14.35 -3.11
N ILE A 175 12.88 13.64 -3.34
CA ILE A 175 12.14 12.94 -2.28
C ILE A 175 12.61 11.49 -2.08
N ALA A 176 13.30 10.93 -3.08
CA ALA A 176 14.10 9.72 -2.97
C ALA A 176 15.44 9.87 -3.71
N ILE A 177 16.48 9.22 -3.20
CA ILE A 177 17.83 9.16 -3.79
C ILE A 177 18.34 7.72 -3.79
N SER A 178 19.28 7.39 -4.68
CA SER A 178 19.86 6.04 -4.78
C SER A 178 20.54 5.63 -3.47
N TYR A 179 20.70 4.33 -3.23
CA TYR A 179 21.39 3.86 -2.02
C TYR A 179 22.84 4.36 -1.94
N ALA A 180 23.57 4.39 -3.06
CA ALA A 180 24.92 4.96 -3.13
C ALA A 180 24.93 6.45 -2.73
N ASP A 181 23.92 7.22 -3.14
CA ASP A 181 23.76 8.61 -2.71
C ASP A 181 23.35 8.75 -1.26
N GLN A 182 22.51 7.86 -0.72
CA GLN A 182 22.22 7.82 0.72
C GLN A 182 23.52 7.62 1.51
N LEU A 183 24.38 6.69 1.09
CA LEU A 183 25.66 6.40 1.75
C LEU A 183 26.59 7.63 1.78
N LYS A 184 26.62 8.39 0.68
CA LYS A 184 27.44 9.60 0.57
C LYS A 184 26.82 10.83 1.22
N CYS A 185 25.49 10.89 1.29
CA CYS A 185 24.70 12.03 1.74
C CYS A 185 23.64 11.62 2.78
N PRO A 186 24.02 10.99 3.90
CA PRO A 186 23.08 10.34 4.83
C PRO A 186 22.05 11.31 5.42
N HIS A 187 22.42 12.58 5.57
CA HIS A 187 21.58 13.63 6.17
C HIS A 187 20.90 14.55 5.16
N ASN A 188 20.88 14.20 3.87
CA ASN A 188 20.06 14.93 2.91
C ASN A 188 18.57 14.74 3.25
N LEU A 189 18.14 13.49 3.43
CA LEU A 189 16.73 13.15 3.69
C LEU A 189 16.46 12.68 5.13
N ASN A 190 17.50 12.30 5.88
CA ASN A 190 17.34 11.58 7.14
C ASN A 190 17.94 12.34 8.33
N LEU A 191 17.20 12.42 9.43
CA LEU A 191 17.72 12.97 10.69
C LEU A 191 18.73 12.01 11.32
N ILE A 192 18.36 10.72 11.40
CA ILE A 192 19.21 9.61 11.82
C ILE A 192 19.27 8.58 10.68
N ALA A 193 20.46 8.13 10.32
CA ALA A 193 20.72 7.20 9.23
C ALA A 193 21.58 6.01 9.69
N ILE A 194 21.13 4.81 9.32
CA ILE A 194 21.80 3.52 9.51
C ILE A 194 21.84 2.84 8.14
N LEU A 195 23.01 2.77 7.51
CA LEU A 195 23.17 2.32 6.11
C LEU A 195 24.06 1.09 6.06
N GLY A 196 23.44 -0.10 6.09
CA GLY A 196 24.11 -1.33 6.50
C GLY A 196 25.02 -1.97 5.44
N ASP A 197 24.89 -1.61 4.17
CA ASP A 197 25.73 -2.05 3.06
C ASP A 197 26.74 -0.95 2.65
N ARG A 198 28.04 -1.23 2.76
CA ARG A 198 29.12 -0.30 2.40
C ARG A 198 29.63 -0.51 0.97
N THR A 199 29.10 -1.51 0.27
CA THR A 199 29.57 -1.98 -1.03
C THR A 199 28.46 -1.95 -2.07
N PRO A 200 27.83 -0.79 -2.31
CA PRO A 200 26.59 -0.70 -3.09
C PRO A 200 26.72 -1.11 -4.57
N ASP A 201 27.95 -1.22 -5.08
CA ASP A 201 28.23 -1.54 -6.49
C ASP A 201 28.47 -3.04 -6.76
N ASN A 202 28.34 -3.93 -5.76
CA ASN A 202 28.72 -5.35 -5.87
C ASN A 202 27.58 -6.30 -6.25
N ASP A 203 26.46 -5.76 -6.76
CA ASP A 203 25.21 -6.47 -7.09
C ASP A 203 24.55 -7.21 -5.91
N SER A 204 24.95 -6.93 -4.65
CA SER A 204 24.34 -7.49 -3.44
C SER A 204 23.76 -6.38 -2.56
N ILE A 205 22.66 -6.69 -1.85
CA ILE A 205 22.07 -5.80 -0.83
C ILE A 205 22.43 -6.21 0.60
N ALA A 206 23.48 -7.03 0.77
CA ALA A 206 23.83 -7.62 2.06
C ALA A 206 24.33 -6.60 3.10
N CYS A 207 23.95 -6.78 4.36
CA CYS A 207 24.54 -6.00 5.45
C CYS A 207 25.99 -6.41 5.72
N ASP A 208 26.93 -5.59 5.24
CA ASP A 208 28.37 -5.81 5.36
C ASP A 208 29.05 -4.85 6.37
N SER A 209 28.31 -3.90 6.95
CA SER A 209 28.81 -2.90 7.89
C SER A 209 28.92 -3.39 9.34
N GLN A 210 29.39 -2.50 10.21
CA GLN A 210 29.35 -2.66 11.66
C GLN A 210 27.96 -2.40 12.27
N TRP A 211 27.00 -1.91 11.48
CA TRP A 211 25.64 -1.62 11.95
C TRP A 211 24.67 -2.81 11.82
N CYS A 212 25.13 -3.93 11.26
CA CYS A 212 24.35 -5.16 11.24
C CYS A 212 24.10 -5.63 12.68
N GLY A 213 22.83 -5.96 12.96
CA GLY A 213 22.37 -6.34 14.27
C GLY A 213 22.23 -5.18 15.25
N LEU A 214 22.34 -3.90 14.85
CA LEU A 214 22.31 -2.76 15.77
C LEU A 214 20.99 -2.65 16.56
N GLN A 215 21.07 -2.50 17.89
CA GLN A 215 19.92 -2.24 18.76
C GLN A 215 19.95 -0.80 19.27
N ILE A 216 18.82 -0.11 19.19
CA ILE A 216 18.60 1.20 19.79
C ILE A 216 17.46 1.08 20.79
N GLU A 217 17.76 1.34 22.06
CA GLU A 217 16.82 1.15 23.17
C GLU A 217 16.71 2.40 24.03
N GLY A 218 15.50 2.96 24.09
CA GLY A 218 15.17 3.96 25.10
C GLY A 218 15.05 3.33 26.48
N THR A 219 15.57 4.01 27.50
CA THR A 219 15.69 3.47 28.87
C THR A 219 14.67 4.03 29.84
N GLY A 220 13.70 4.79 29.31
CA GLY A 220 12.62 5.39 30.07
C GLY A 220 11.60 4.36 30.58
N ARG A 221 10.69 4.82 31.44
CA ARG A 221 9.59 3.99 31.96
C ARG A 221 8.56 3.70 30.87
N THR A 222 8.33 4.68 30.01
CA THR A 222 7.46 4.60 28.83
C THR A 222 8.19 5.20 27.64
N PRO A 223 7.74 4.94 26.40
CA PRO A 223 8.39 5.44 25.20
C PRO A 223 8.47 6.98 25.13
N GLU A 224 7.57 7.70 25.80
CA GLU A 224 7.53 9.19 25.81
C GLU A 224 8.62 9.82 26.67
N ASP A 225 9.29 9.04 27.51
CA ASP A 225 10.43 9.54 28.27
C ASP A 225 11.65 9.79 27.37
N VAL A 226 11.72 9.15 26.20
CA VAL A 226 12.76 9.30 25.16
C VAL A 226 12.09 9.70 23.85
N VAL A 227 12.25 10.95 23.41
CA VAL A 227 11.58 11.46 22.20
C VAL A 227 12.61 11.83 21.14
N VAL A 228 12.56 11.18 19.99
CA VAL A 228 13.21 11.63 18.74
C VAL A 228 12.24 12.57 18.03
N ASP A 229 12.59 13.85 17.98
CA ASP A 229 11.72 14.93 17.52
C ASP A 229 12.33 15.59 16.26
N ASN A 230 11.82 15.20 15.09
CA ASN A 230 12.35 15.66 13.81
C ASN A 230 11.98 17.12 13.50
N ARG A 231 10.86 17.60 14.05
CA ARG A 231 10.35 18.98 13.87
C ARG A 231 10.23 19.39 12.40
N PHE A 232 9.93 18.43 11.53
CA PHE A 232 9.82 18.60 10.09
C PHE A 232 11.09 19.23 9.48
N ARG A 233 12.28 18.82 9.95
CA ARG A 233 13.56 19.29 9.38
C ARG A 233 14.14 18.36 8.33
N LYS A 234 13.68 17.10 8.33
CA LYS A 234 14.07 16.05 7.39
C LYS A 234 12.83 15.24 7.01
N LEU A 235 12.87 14.60 5.84
CA LEU A 235 11.80 13.70 5.41
C LEU A 235 11.64 12.54 6.40
N ASN A 236 12.75 11.86 6.72
CA ASN A 236 12.75 10.71 7.63
C ASN A 236 13.39 11.07 8.96
N ALA A 237 12.76 10.69 10.08
CA ALA A 237 13.38 10.86 11.40
C ALA A 237 14.43 9.77 11.66
N ILE A 238 14.14 8.52 11.34
CA ILE A 238 15.10 7.41 11.40
C ILE A 238 14.98 6.60 10.11
N ARG A 239 16.10 6.39 9.40
CA ARG A 239 16.19 5.46 8.27
C ARG A 239 17.20 4.35 8.58
N ALA A 240 16.76 3.11 8.41
CA ALA A 240 17.57 1.90 8.42
C ALA A 240 17.45 1.24 7.05
N ASP A 241 18.53 1.26 6.28
CA ASP A 241 18.55 0.84 4.89
C ASP A 241 19.61 -0.26 4.73
N ARG A 242 19.22 -1.44 4.23
CA ARG A 242 20.08 -2.64 4.16
C ARG A 242 20.74 -2.99 5.49
N ALA A 243 20.02 -2.79 6.60
CA ALA A 243 20.56 -2.86 7.96
C ALA A 243 20.06 -4.12 8.66
N ASP A 244 20.46 -5.29 8.17
CA ASP A 244 20.00 -6.59 8.66
C ASP A 244 20.20 -6.71 10.17
N GLY A 245 19.17 -7.19 10.87
CA GLY A 245 19.23 -7.42 12.32
C GLY A 245 18.87 -6.21 13.18
N VAL A 246 18.46 -5.07 12.62
CA VAL A 246 18.19 -3.86 13.42
C VAL A 246 17.02 -4.01 14.39
N TYR A 247 17.17 -3.42 15.58
CA TYR A 247 16.22 -3.53 16.68
C TYR A 247 15.92 -2.16 17.29
N PHE A 248 14.67 -1.74 17.29
CA PHE A 248 14.23 -0.47 17.86
C PHE A 248 13.24 -0.70 19.00
N ARG A 249 13.53 -0.14 20.19
CA ARG A 249 12.69 -0.35 21.38
C ARG A 249 12.54 0.87 22.28
N ASN A 250 11.31 1.09 22.79
CA ASN A 250 11.02 1.96 23.95
C ASN A 250 11.39 3.44 23.80
N PHE A 251 11.06 4.02 22.65
CA PHE A 251 11.13 5.47 22.43
C PHE A 251 10.02 5.96 21.50
N THR A 252 9.78 7.27 21.53
CA THR A 252 8.84 7.97 20.65
C THR A 252 9.58 8.57 19.47
N VAL A 253 9.00 8.49 18.27
CA VAL A 253 9.44 9.23 17.08
C VAL A 253 8.28 10.05 16.53
N GLN A 254 8.53 11.31 16.19
CA GLN A 254 7.47 12.23 15.79
C GLN A 254 7.92 13.36 14.86
N GLN A 255 6.91 14.02 14.27
CA GLN A 255 7.05 15.23 13.46
C GLN A 255 7.99 15.07 12.27
N ALA A 256 7.91 13.94 11.58
CA ALA A 256 8.55 13.74 10.28
C ALA A 256 7.65 14.24 9.15
N GLU A 257 8.27 14.75 8.08
CA GLU A 257 7.53 15.10 6.86
C GLU A 257 7.09 13.84 6.10
N PHE A 258 7.82 12.74 6.25
CA PHE A 258 7.53 11.49 5.55
C PHE A 258 7.43 10.34 6.55
N ASN A 259 8.56 9.77 7.01
CA ASN A 259 8.55 8.60 7.89
C ASN A 259 9.12 8.91 9.27
N ALA A 260 8.44 8.48 10.34
CA ALA A 260 9.04 8.46 11.67
C ALA A 260 10.15 7.39 11.74
N LEU A 261 9.83 6.13 11.43
CA LEU A 261 10.81 5.06 11.26
C LEU A 261 10.68 4.45 9.87
N TYR A 262 11.77 4.44 9.11
CA TYR A 262 11.84 3.83 7.79
C TYR A 262 12.85 2.69 7.77
N VAL A 263 12.37 1.45 7.58
CA VAL A 263 13.20 0.26 7.32
C VAL A 263 13.07 -0.12 5.84
N LEU A 264 14.19 -0.27 5.14
CA LEU A 264 14.23 -0.54 3.69
C LEU A 264 15.23 -1.65 3.36
N GLU A 265 14.86 -2.55 2.43
CA GLU A 265 15.75 -3.59 1.88
C GLU A 265 16.48 -4.40 2.98
N THR A 266 15.80 -4.67 4.09
CA THR A 266 16.42 -5.23 5.29
C THR A 266 15.89 -6.63 5.55
N ASP A 267 16.81 -7.56 5.80
CA ASP A 267 16.50 -8.93 6.22
C ASP A 267 16.60 -9.05 7.75
N GLY A 268 15.43 -9.05 8.41
CA GLY A 268 15.33 -9.09 9.86
C GLY A 268 15.34 -7.70 10.48
N PHE A 269 14.20 -7.30 11.04
CA PHE A 269 14.10 -6.10 11.89
C PHE A 269 13.05 -6.28 12.98
N VAL A 270 13.21 -5.57 14.10
CA VAL A 270 12.17 -5.43 15.13
C VAL A 270 11.92 -3.97 15.44
N ALA A 271 10.64 -3.57 15.45
CA ALA A 271 10.19 -2.33 16.08
C ALA A 271 9.19 -2.67 17.18
N GLU A 272 9.52 -2.37 18.44
CA GLU A 272 8.65 -2.74 19.55
C GLU A 272 8.56 -1.76 20.72
N HIS A 273 7.39 -1.71 21.37
CA HIS A 273 7.13 -0.76 22.46
C HIS A 273 7.49 0.67 22.06
N MET A 274 7.07 1.11 20.87
CA MET A 274 7.38 2.44 20.36
C MET A 274 6.10 3.26 20.22
N THR A 275 6.28 4.59 20.17
CA THR A 275 5.22 5.50 19.74
C THR A 275 5.66 6.19 18.46
N ALA A 276 4.85 6.11 17.41
CA ALA A 276 5.12 6.77 16.13
C ALA A 276 3.95 7.70 15.79
N ARG A 277 4.15 9.01 15.94
CA ARG A 277 3.01 9.95 15.94
C ARG A 277 3.26 11.28 15.25
N ALA A 278 2.17 11.94 14.86
CA ALA A 278 2.18 13.34 14.44
C ALA A 278 3.12 13.62 13.25
N ASN A 279 3.15 12.70 12.28
CA ASN A 279 3.91 12.79 11.04
C ASN A 279 2.99 13.19 9.87
N ASP A 280 3.52 13.85 8.83
CA ASP A 280 2.68 14.19 7.67
C ASP A 280 2.28 12.96 6.84
N GLU A 281 3.08 11.89 6.86
CA GLU A 281 2.71 10.62 6.21
C GLU A 281 2.72 9.45 7.18
N TYR A 282 3.84 8.74 7.35
CA TYR A 282 3.87 7.43 8.00
C TYR A 282 4.45 7.47 9.43
N GLY A 283 3.87 6.64 10.29
CA GLY A 283 4.47 6.27 11.56
C GLY A 283 5.69 5.37 11.36
N ILE A 284 5.45 4.12 10.98
CA ILE A 284 6.51 3.14 10.63
C ILE A 284 6.28 2.68 9.20
N LEU A 285 7.29 2.85 8.34
CA LEU A 285 7.34 2.34 6.98
C LEU A 285 8.42 1.25 6.91
N ALA A 286 8.02 0.04 6.54
CA ALA A 286 8.92 -1.05 6.17
C ALA A 286 8.71 -1.39 4.70
N PHE A 287 9.77 -1.39 3.90
CA PHE A 287 9.68 -1.56 2.46
C PHE A 287 10.71 -2.56 1.92
N ALA A 288 10.32 -3.40 0.96
CA ALA A 288 11.21 -4.40 0.35
C ALA A 288 11.96 -5.25 1.40
N SER A 289 11.28 -5.64 2.48
CA SER A 289 11.91 -6.22 3.68
C SER A 289 11.36 -7.60 4.01
N ASP A 290 12.17 -8.39 4.70
CA ASP A 290 11.85 -9.75 5.15
C ASP A 290 12.14 -9.94 6.64
N HIS A 291 11.62 -11.02 7.22
CA HIS A 291 11.77 -11.38 8.63
C HIS A 291 11.49 -10.23 9.61
N GLY A 292 10.53 -9.38 9.27
CA GLY A 292 10.17 -8.21 10.06
C GLY A 292 9.18 -8.52 11.18
N LEU A 293 9.34 -7.88 12.33
CA LEU A 293 8.37 -7.90 13.44
C LEU A 293 8.07 -6.49 13.94
N ILE A 294 6.79 -6.10 13.88
CA ILE A 294 6.30 -4.84 14.46
C ILE A 294 5.28 -5.16 15.54
N GLN A 295 5.61 -4.87 16.81
CA GLN A 295 4.73 -5.23 17.93
C GLN A 295 4.68 -4.21 19.07
N HIS A 296 3.53 -4.11 19.75
CA HIS A 296 3.37 -3.18 20.87
C HIS A 296 3.67 -1.71 20.51
N VAL A 297 3.43 -1.33 19.26
CA VAL A 297 3.53 0.05 18.79
C VAL A 297 2.21 0.77 19.01
N ASP A 298 2.28 2.02 19.46
CA ASP A 298 1.15 2.97 19.50
C ASP A 298 1.36 4.05 18.42
N GLY A 299 0.57 3.99 17.35
CA GLY A 299 0.70 4.86 16.19
C GLY A 299 -0.53 5.74 15.97
N TYR A 300 -0.33 7.06 15.98
CA TYR A 300 -1.45 8.01 15.88
C TYR A 300 -1.11 9.39 15.30
N TYR A 301 -2.11 10.07 14.76
CA TYR A 301 -1.98 11.38 14.12
C TYR A 301 -1.04 11.41 12.91
N ASN A 302 -0.93 10.29 12.19
CA ASN A 302 -0.17 10.19 10.95
C ASN A 302 -1.06 10.49 9.74
N GLY A 303 -0.58 11.31 8.81
CA GLY A 303 -1.35 11.77 7.64
C GLY A 303 -1.57 10.69 6.57
N ASP A 304 -0.79 9.62 6.56
CA ASP A 304 -1.13 8.36 5.89
C ASP A 304 -1.50 7.32 6.94
N SER A 305 -0.53 6.55 7.42
CA SER A 305 -0.79 5.37 8.26
C SER A 305 0.14 5.24 9.46
N ALA A 306 -0.33 4.52 10.48
CA ALA A 306 0.52 4.19 11.63
C ALA A 306 1.61 3.18 11.25
N ILE A 307 1.25 2.15 10.48
CA ILE A 307 2.16 1.10 10.04
C ILE A 307 1.93 0.81 8.55
N TYR A 308 3.03 0.82 7.78
CA TYR A 308 3.06 0.52 6.36
C TYR A 308 4.11 -0.56 6.04
N PRO A 309 3.72 -1.83 5.76
CA PRO A 309 4.63 -2.88 5.31
C PRO A 309 4.51 -3.10 3.79
N GLY A 310 4.85 -2.09 2.99
CA GLY A 310 4.71 -2.19 1.53
C GLY A 310 5.82 -3.01 0.90
N SER A 311 5.51 -3.71 -0.20
CA SER A 311 6.47 -4.60 -0.86
C SER A 311 7.22 -5.47 0.15
N ALA A 312 6.54 -6.09 1.12
CA ALA A 312 7.20 -7.13 1.89
C ALA A 312 7.62 -8.28 0.94
N SER A 313 8.67 -9.02 1.28
CA SER A 313 9.28 -10.00 0.36
C SER A 313 8.24 -10.89 -0.32
N ASP A 314 8.39 -11.05 -1.63
CA ASP A 314 7.43 -11.73 -2.49
C ASP A 314 7.60 -13.27 -2.46
N LEU A 315 7.29 -13.85 -1.30
CA LEU A 315 7.59 -15.25 -0.97
C LEU A 315 6.62 -16.25 -1.58
N ASN A 316 5.46 -15.78 -2.04
CA ASN A 316 4.35 -16.59 -2.49
C ASN A 316 3.92 -16.29 -3.94
N ALA A 317 4.70 -15.49 -4.68
CA ALA A 317 4.43 -15.13 -6.10
C ALA A 317 4.07 -16.34 -6.98
N ASP A 318 4.81 -17.45 -6.81
CA ASP A 318 4.64 -18.69 -7.58
C ASP A 318 3.79 -19.74 -6.84
N ASN A 319 3.19 -19.41 -5.69
CA ASN A 319 2.40 -20.33 -4.87
C ASN A 319 0.94 -20.35 -5.34
N PRO A 320 0.47 -21.44 -5.99
CA PRO A 320 -0.91 -21.52 -6.47
C PRO A 320 -1.92 -21.83 -5.36
N ASN A 321 -1.45 -22.08 -4.13
CA ASN A 321 -2.28 -22.48 -3.00
C ASN A 321 -2.61 -21.28 -2.12
N PHE A 322 -3.75 -21.35 -1.44
CA PHE A 322 -4.14 -20.34 -0.46
C PHE A 322 -3.23 -20.30 0.77
N GLU A 323 -2.75 -21.45 1.24
CA GLU A 323 -1.85 -21.48 2.39
C GLU A 323 -0.47 -20.95 1.97
N PRO A 324 0.06 -19.91 2.66
CA PRO A 324 1.37 -19.37 2.34
C PRO A 324 2.49 -20.29 2.82
N THR A 325 3.64 -20.22 2.17
CA THR A 325 4.86 -20.94 2.60
C THR A 325 5.36 -20.40 3.94
N ARG A 326 5.40 -19.08 4.06
CA ARG A 326 5.65 -18.30 5.29
C ARG A 326 5.17 -16.87 5.06
N TYR A 327 5.18 -16.08 6.14
CA TYR A 327 4.98 -14.64 6.09
C TYR A 327 6.33 -13.92 6.13
N ALA A 328 6.44 -12.81 5.41
CA ALA A 328 7.65 -11.97 5.38
C ALA A 328 7.71 -11.02 6.58
N VAL A 329 6.58 -10.40 6.93
CA VAL A 329 6.48 -9.45 8.04
C VAL A 329 5.28 -9.81 8.93
N GLU A 330 5.51 -9.85 10.23
CA GLU A 330 4.48 -10.05 11.27
C GLU A 330 4.19 -8.73 12.00
N ILE A 331 2.91 -8.38 12.13
CA ILE A 331 2.44 -7.14 12.77
C ILE A 331 1.42 -7.49 13.84
N ARG A 332 1.77 -7.34 15.12
CA ARG A 332 0.89 -7.82 16.20
C ARG A 332 0.84 -6.96 17.45
N HIS A 333 -0.29 -6.99 18.14
CA HIS A 333 -0.46 -6.32 19.43
C HIS A 333 -0.18 -4.81 19.41
N ASN A 334 -0.45 -4.16 18.27
CA ASN A 334 -0.30 -2.72 18.07
C ASN A 334 -1.63 -1.99 18.28
N LYS A 335 -1.53 -0.70 18.58
CA LYS A 335 -2.63 0.25 18.55
C LYS A 335 -2.41 1.23 17.41
N MET A 336 -3.35 1.27 16.48
CA MET A 336 -3.28 2.10 15.28
C MET A 336 -4.53 2.95 15.22
N HIS A 337 -4.45 4.19 15.72
CA HIS A 337 -5.65 5.01 15.91
C HIS A 337 -5.47 6.50 15.60
N HIS A 338 -6.57 7.16 15.23
CA HIS A 338 -6.56 8.60 14.90
C HIS A 338 -5.59 8.98 13.77
N ASN A 339 -5.43 8.11 12.77
CA ASN A 339 -4.65 8.34 11.55
C ASN A 339 -5.59 8.43 10.34
N ALA A 340 -5.06 8.81 9.17
CA ALA A 340 -5.86 8.65 7.95
C ALA A 340 -6.19 7.17 7.70
N LEU A 341 -5.19 6.27 7.77
CA LEU A 341 -5.35 4.82 7.90
C LEU A 341 -4.68 4.26 9.17
N GLY A 342 -5.24 3.20 9.76
CA GLY A 342 -4.48 2.44 10.76
C GLY A 342 -3.30 1.69 10.12
N TYR A 343 -3.59 0.96 9.04
CA TYR A 343 -2.63 0.15 8.27
C TYR A 343 -2.77 0.46 6.79
N SER A 344 -1.65 0.57 6.07
CA SER A 344 -1.62 0.74 4.61
C SER A 344 -0.53 -0.16 4.03
N GLY A 345 -0.73 -0.79 2.87
CA GLY A 345 0.25 -1.75 2.35
C GLY A 345 0.08 -2.05 0.87
N THR A 346 0.62 -1.18 0.02
CA THR A 346 0.77 -1.46 -1.42
C THR A 346 1.74 -2.62 -1.61
N ALA A 347 1.37 -3.61 -2.42
CA ALA A 347 2.16 -4.82 -2.59
C ALA A 347 2.55 -5.44 -1.23
N GLY A 348 1.64 -5.36 -0.23
CA GLY A 348 1.84 -5.94 1.10
C GLY A 348 1.78 -7.47 1.06
N ASN A 349 2.74 -8.10 0.38
CA ASN A 349 2.74 -9.53 0.10
C ASN A 349 3.09 -10.30 1.36
N SER A 350 2.40 -11.42 1.58
CA SER A 350 2.80 -12.35 2.64
C SER A 350 2.94 -11.68 4.02
N VAL A 351 2.12 -10.66 4.32
CA VAL A 351 2.09 -9.97 5.62
C VAL A 351 1.06 -10.61 6.54
N HIS A 352 1.42 -10.88 7.80
CA HIS A 352 0.48 -11.36 8.82
C HIS A 352 0.23 -10.30 9.88
N ALA A 353 -0.90 -9.61 9.78
CA ALA A 353 -1.33 -8.63 10.78
C ALA A 353 -2.40 -9.21 11.71
N HIS A 354 -2.10 -9.32 13.00
CA HIS A 354 -3.02 -9.95 13.95
C HIS A 354 -3.02 -9.41 15.37
N HIS A 355 -4.16 -9.56 16.06
CA HIS A 355 -4.31 -9.13 17.46
C HIS A 355 -3.99 -7.64 17.67
N ASN A 356 -4.25 -6.82 16.65
CA ASN A 356 -4.09 -5.38 16.72
C ASN A 356 -5.43 -4.70 17.04
N GLU A 357 -5.36 -3.50 17.59
CA GLU A 357 -6.48 -2.59 17.79
C GLU A 357 -6.40 -1.45 16.76
N ILE A 358 -7.36 -1.40 15.83
CA ILE A 358 -7.41 -0.43 14.74
C ILE A 358 -8.68 0.40 14.90
N SER A 359 -8.54 1.65 15.37
CA SER A 359 -9.70 2.43 15.73
C SER A 359 -9.64 3.92 15.50
N ASP A 360 -10.80 4.56 15.37
CA ASP A 360 -10.92 6.02 15.34
C ASP A 360 -10.07 6.67 14.19
N ASN A 361 -9.77 5.92 13.13
CA ASN A 361 -9.10 6.40 11.91
C ASN A 361 -10.13 6.91 10.85
N GLY A 362 -9.65 7.35 9.69
CA GLY A 362 -10.51 7.53 8.51
C GLY A 362 -10.86 6.21 7.83
N LEU A 363 -9.88 5.32 7.69
CA LEU A 363 -9.96 3.96 7.18
C LEU A 363 -9.18 3.03 8.14
N GLY A 364 -9.70 1.84 8.43
CA GLY A 364 -9.00 0.93 9.33
C GLY A 364 -7.71 0.37 8.73
N MET A 365 -7.84 -0.49 7.73
CA MET A 365 -6.72 -1.17 7.08
C MET A 365 -6.89 -1.14 5.56
N ALA A 366 -5.80 -0.99 4.81
CA ALA A 366 -5.79 -1.11 3.36
C ALA A 366 -4.59 -1.94 2.88
N THR A 367 -4.82 -2.78 1.87
CA THR A 367 -3.76 -3.34 1.03
C THR A 367 -4.19 -3.32 -0.41
N ASP A 368 -3.25 -3.14 -1.33
CA ASP A 368 -3.60 -2.90 -2.71
C ASP A 368 -2.51 -3.27 -3.72
N SER A 369 -2.94 -3.34 -4.98
CA SER A 369 -2.11 -3.46 -6.16
C SER A 369 -2.16 -2.21 -7.04
N ILE A 370 -2.72 -1.09 -6.58
CA ILE A 370 -3.14 0.01 -7.48
C ILE A 370 -2.03 1.01 -7.79
N PHE A 371 -0.91 0.99 -7.06
CA PHE A 371 0.19 1.92 -7.26
C PHE A 371 1.36 1.29 -8.03
N PRO A 372 1.65 1.75 -9.26
CA PRO A 372 2.67 1.15 -10.13
C PRO A 372 4.08 1.10 -9.54
N GLY A 373 4.91 0.22 -10.09
CA GLY A 373 6.35 0.14 -9.82
C GLY A 373 6.74 -0.53 -8.50
N HIS A 374 5.79 -0.81 -7.61
CA HIS A 374 6.06 -1.52 -6.36
C HIS A 374 6.53 -2.96 -6.65
N PRO A 375 7.67 -3.41 -6.10
CA PRO A 375 8.11 -4.80 -6.19
C PRO A 375 7.06 -5.74 -5.61
N GLY A 376 6.87 -6.90 -6.26
CA GLY A 376 5.93 -7.93 -5.82
C GLY A 376 4.48 -7.74 -6.28
N LEU A 377 4.18 -6.77 -7.15
CA LEU A 377 2.83 -6.67 -7.71
C LEU A 377 2.49 -7.84 -8.66
N PRO A 378 1.25 -8.36 -8.65
CA PRO A 378 0.12 -7.95 -7.81
C PRO A 378 0.24 -8.44 -6.36
N GLN A 379 -0.40 -7.71 -5.44
CA GLN A 379 -0.42 -8.03 -4.02
C GLN A 379 -1.00 -9.41 -3.73
N ASP A 380 -0.35 -10.21 -2.87
CA ASP A 380 -0.83 -11.54 -2.50
C ASP A 380 -0.63 -11.99 -1.04
N HIS A 381 -1.39 -13.01 -0.64
CA HIS A 381 -1.22 -13.81 0.59
C HIS A 381 -1.09 -13.02 1.92
N ALA A 382 -1.66 -11.82 2.00
CA ALA A 382 -1.78 -11.14 3.29
C ALA A 382 -2.85 -11.82 4.16
N ARG A 383 -2.60 -11.85 5.46
CA ARG A 383 -3.53 -12.38 6.46
C ARG A 383 -3.81 -11.34 7.52
N PHE A 384 -5.08 -10.93 7.60
CA PHE A 384 -5.61 -10.07 8.64
C PHE A 384 -6.44 -10.92 9.58
N SER A 385 -5.89 -11.27 10.74
CA SER A 385 -6.52 -12.21 11.66
C SER A 385 -6.67 -11.71 13.10
N HIS A 386 -7.78 -12.00 13.77
CA HIS A 386 -7.94 -11.69 15.20
C HIS A 386 -7.74 -10.21 15.57
N ASN A 387 -7.95 -9.28 14.63
CA ASN A 387 -7.87 -7.85 14.91
C ASN A 387 -9.22 -7.32 15.43
N GLU A 388 -9.14 -6.24 16.20
CA GLU A 388 -10.29 -5.43 16.58
C GLU A 388 -10.31 -4.15 15.73
N ILE A 389 -11.30 -4.01 14.84
CA ILE A 389 -11.32 -2.97 13.81
C ILE A 389 -12.62 -2.18 13.91
N TYR A 390 -12.57 -0.94 14.42
CA TYR A 390 -13.80 -0.25 14.77
C TYR A 390 -13.73 1.27 14.78
N ARG A 391 -14.89 1.93 14.63
CA ARG A 391 -15.02 3.40 14.65
C ARG A 391 -14.11 4.14 13.66
N ASN A 392 -13.71 3.51 12.56
CA ASN A 392 -12.87 4.16 11.56
C ASN A 392 -13.71 5.08 10.66
N ASN A 393 -14.27 6.14 11.24
CA ASN A 393 -15.25 7.05 10.62
C ASN A 393 -14.79 8.52 10.58
N VAL A 394 -13.56 8.82 11.02
CA VAL A 394 -13.11 10.20 11.16
C VAL A 394 -12.79 10.78 9.79
N ASN A 395 -13.57 11.78 9.37
CA ASN A 395 -13.34 12.44 8.09
C ASN A 395 -12.31 13.57 8.21
N TYR A 396 -11.03 13.23 8.07
CA TYR A 396 -9.92 14.19 8.11
C TYR A 396 -9.89 15.16 6.93
N TYR A 397 -10.43 14.77 5.77
CA TYR A 397 -10.55 15.67 4.62
C TYR A 397 -11.45 16.86 4.95
N GLN A 398 -12.67 16.60 5.44
CA GLN A 398 -13.61 17.65 5.84
C GLN A 398 -13.10 18.47 7.03
N LYS A 399 -12.39 17.82 7.96
CA LYS A 399 -11.92 18.47 9.18
C LYS A 399 -10.71 19.40 8.95
N TYR A 400 -9.80 19.04 8.04
CA TYR A 400 -8.49 19.70 7.92
C TYR A 400 -8.07 20.04 6.49
N VAL A 401 -8.30 19.16 5.51
CA VAL A 401 -7.88 19.42 4.12
C VAL A 401 -8.75 20.52 3.50
N PHE A 402 -10.08 20.37 3.56
CA PHE A 402 -11.02 21.30 2.92
C PHE A 402 -11.14 22.64 3.65
N THR A 403 -10.68 22.72 4.90
CA THR A 403 -10.61 23.96 5.66
C THR A 403 -9.29 24.72 5.47
N GLY A 404 -8.35 24.16 4.70
CA GLY A 404 -7.02 24.71 4.47
C GLY A 404 -6.07 24.61 5.68
N ALA A 405 -6.37 23.76 6.67
CA ALA A 405 -5.45 23.53 7.78
C ALA A 405 -4.16 22.84 7.27
N CYS A 406 -4.30 21.93 6.31
CA CYS A 406 -3.19 21.24 5.66
C CYS A 406 -2.42 22.09 4.62
N ASP A 407 -2.91 23.28 4.28
CA ASP A 407 -2.17 24.20 3.38
C ASP A 407 -1.11 25.02 4.15
N LYS A 408 -1.14 25.00 5.50
CA LYS A 408 -0.18 25.74 6.34
C LYS A 408 1.21 25.09 6.31
N PRO A 409 2.29 25.83 6.64
CA PRO A 409 3.59 25.24 6.91
C PRO A 409 3.49 24.13 7.97
N PHE A 410 4.27 23.05 7.85
CA PHE A 410 4.15 21.86 8.71
C PHE A 410 4.11 22.18 10.21
N ALA A 411 5.02 23.07 10.67
CA ALA A 411 5.11 23.48 12.07
C ALA A 411 3.84 24.19 12.59
N GLU A 412 2.99 24.72 11.72
CA GLU A 412 1.76 25.46 12.05
C GLU A 412 0.48 24.63 11.85
N ARG A 413 0.59 23.40 11.33
CA ARG A 413 -0.58 22.54 11.07
C ARG A 413 -1.20 21.98 12.35
N GLY A 414 -0.42 21.80 13.43
CA GLY A 414 -0.92 21.32 14.72
C GLY A 414 -1.00 19.80 14.84
N TYR A 415 -0.06 19.05 14.25
CA TYR A 415 -0.06 17.57 14.29
C TYR A 415 -0.07 16.98 15.71
N LEU A 416 0.67 17.59 16.64
CA LEU A 416 0.67 17.14 18.05
C LEU A 416 -0.68 17.37 18.74
N ASP A 417 -1.52 18.27 18.21
CA ASP A 417 -2.88 18.54 18.69
C ASP A 417 -3.93 17.70 17.96
N GLY A 418 -3.52 16.74 17.11
CA GLY A 418 -4.40 15.80 16.43
C GLY A 418 -4.86 16.22 15.03
N VAL A 419 -4.12 17.10 14.37
CA VAL A 419 -4.29 17.35 12.94
C VAL A 419 -3.69 16.22 12.13
N VAL A 420 -4.41 15.79 11.10
CA VAL A 420 -4.06 14.69 10.18
C VAL A 420 -4.34 15.18 8.77
N CYS A 421 -3.39 15.02 7.85
CA CYS A 421 -3.47 15.55 6.49
C CYS A 421 -3.36 14.44 5.44
N PRO A 422 -4.47 13.73 5.14
CA PRO A 422 -4.51 12.64 4.16
C PRO A 422 -3.80 12.94 2.84
N VAL A 423 -2.79 12.13 2.49
CA VAL A 423 -2.05 12.23 1.21
C VAL A 423 -2.67 11.39 0.08
N LEU A 424 -3.43 10.35 0.42
CA LEU A 424 -4.14 9.48 -0.53
C LEU A 424 -5.66 9.57 -0.37
N PRO A 425 -6.46 9.21 -1.40
CA PRO A 425 -7.92 9.08 -1.27
C PRO A 425 -8.30 7.77 -0.57
N MET A 426 -9.19 7.84 0.41
CA MET A 426 -9.61 6.67 1.19
C MET A 426 -11.13 6.63 1.36
N PRO A 427 -11.79 5.46 1.26
CA PRO A 427 -13.22 5.32 1.53
C PRO A 427 -13.50 5.46 3.03
N VAL A 428 -13.66 6.70 3.51
CA VAL A 428 -13.89 7.01 4.93
C VAL A 428 -15.04 6.19 5.50
N GLY A 429 -14.85 5.58 6.67
CA GLY A 429 -15.85 4.71 7.29
C GLY A 429 -15.67 3.22 7.06
N THR A 430 -14.57 2.81 6.44
CA THR A 430 -14.34 1.41 6.05
C THR A 430 -13.40 0.73 7.04
N GLY A 431 -13.71 -0.52 7.41
CA GLY A 431 -12.85 -1.32 8.29
C GLY A 431 -11.62 -1.84 7.56
N ILE A 432 -11.80 -2.66 6.51
CA ILE A 432 -10.72 -3.24 5.70
C ILE A 432 -10.97 -2.96 4.22
N LEU A 433 -9.97 -2.50 3.49
CA LEU A 433 -9.95 -2.38 2.04
C LEU A 433 -8.90 -3.34 1.44
N ILE A 434 -9.33 -4.15 0.46
CA ILE A 434 -8.44 -4.97 -0.39
C ILE A 434 -8.67 -4.56 -1.84
N ALA A 435 -7.74 -3.81 -2.42
CA ALA A 435 -7.84 -3.28 -3.78
C ALA A 435 -6.91 -4.03 -4.74
N GLY A 436 -7.41 -5.09 -5.37
CA GLY A 436 -6.64 -5.89 -6.32
C GLY A 436 -5.69 -6.89 -5.67
N GLY A 437 -6.01 -7.40 -4.49
CA GLY A 437 -5.21 -8.40 -3.78
C GLY A 437 -5.63 -9.84 -4.06
N ASN A 438 -4.69 -10.78 -4.04
CA ASN A 438 -4.93 -12.21 -4.29
C ASN A 438 -4.67 -13.06 -3.04
N PHE A 439 -5.39 -14.18 -2.89
CA PHE A 439 -5.17 -15.18 -1.83
C PHE A 439 -5.16 -14.61 -0.40
N ASN A 440 -5.77 -13.44 -0.18
CA ASN A 440 -5.78 -12.82 1.14
C ASN A 440 -6.76 -13.52 2.08
N SER A 441 -6.43 -13.53 3.37
CA SER A 441 -7.27 -14.07 4.44
C SER A 441 -7.72 -12.95 5.36
N VAL A 442 -9.04 -12.77 5.51
CA VAL A 442 -9.65 -11.93 6.54
C VAL A 442 -10.40 -12.86 7.49
N ASP A 443 -9.74 -13.27 8.57
CA ASP A 443 -10.25 -14.33 9.46
C ASP A 443 -10.33 -13.94 10.94
N ASN A 444 -11.40 -14.36 11.61
CA ASN A 444 -11.52 -14.26 13.08
C ASN A 444 -11.43 -12.82 13.63
N ASN A 445 -11.69 -11.79 12.82
CA ASN A 445 -11.66 -10.40 13.27
C ASN A 445 -12.98 -9.99 13.93
N THR A 446 -12.92 -8.99 14.82
CA THR A 446 -14.09 -8.27 15.34
C THR A 446 -14.16 -6.91 14.65
N ILE A 447 -15.13 -6.72 13.75
CA ILE A 447 -15.22 -5.55 12.86
C ILE A 447 -16.56 -4.85 13.11
N TYR A 448 -16.57 -3.68 13.71
CA TYR A 448 -17.82 -3.04 14.17
C TYR A 448 -17.78 -1.51 14.14
N ASP A 449 -18.95 -0.87 14.12
CA ASP A 449 -19.10 0.60 14.10
C ASP A 449 -18.29 1.28 12.97
N ASN A 450 -18.04 0.60 11.85
CA ASN A 450 -17.49 1.20 10.63
C ASN A 450 -18.68 1.54 9.70
N TRP A 451 -18.97 2.84 9.56
CA TRP A 451 -20.26 3.32 9.07
C TRP A 451 -20.45 3.20 7.57
N ARG A 452 -19.36 3.09 6.80
CA ARG A 452 -19.42 2.80 5.38
C ARG A 452 -19.48 1.29 5.19
N TYR A 453 -18.35 0.60 5.36
CA TYR A 453 -18.22 -0.83 5.08
C TYR A 453 -17.43 -1.54 6.19
N GLY A 454 -17.82 -2.77 6.54
CA GLY A 454 -17.00 -3.67 7.35
C GLY A 454 -15.73 -4.03 6.57
N THR A 455 -15.91 -4.62 5.38
CA THR A 455 -14.83 -4.79 4.40
C THR A 455 -15.26 -4.33 3.01
N MET A 456 -14.27 -3.95 2.20
CA MET A 456 -14.40 -3.54 0.81
C MET A 456 -13.35 -4.27 -0.03
N GLN A 457 -13.78 -4.90 -1.12
CA GLN A 457 -12.87 -5.51 -2.10
C GLN A 457 -13.26 -5.12 -3.53
N PHE A 458 -12.27 -4.74 -4.34
CA PHE A 458 -12.44 -4.56 -5.79
C PHE A 458 -11.20 -4.95 -6.58
N TRP A 459 -11.39 -5.22 -7.85
CA TRP A 459 -10.38 -5.52 -8.86
C TRP A 459 -9.56 -4.30 -9.28
N ALA A 460 -8.24 -4.49 -9.39
CA ALA A 460 -7.32 -3.49 -9.91
C ALA A 460 -6.92 -3.85 -11.35
N PRO A 461 -7.53 -3.22 -12.38
CA PRO A 461 -7.18 -3.47 -13.78
C PRO A 461 -5.72 -3.16 -14.07
N ALA A 462 -5.07 -4.02 -14.84
CA ALA A 462 -3.67 -3.84 -15.27
C ALA A 462 -3.31 -2.40 -15.72
N PRO A 463 -4.10 -1.71 -16.59
CA PRO A 463 -3.77 -0.34 -16.99
C PRO A 463 -3.70 0.70 -15.86
N LEU A 464 -4.43 0.53 -14.75
CA LEU A 464 -4.31 1.42 -13.59
C LEU A 464 -3.00 1.22 -12.83
N ARG A 465 -2.37 0.06 -13.01
CA ARG A 465 -1.12 -0.37 -12.39
C ARG A 465 0.09 -0.18 -13.31
N ASP A 466 -0.08 0.59 -14.39
CA ASP A 466 0.89 0.77 -15.49
C ASP A 466 1.34 -0.56 -16.15
N GLU A 467 0.45 -1.56 -16.15
CA GLU A 467 0.63 -2.85 -16.81
C GLU A 467 -0.26 -2.92 -18.06
N TYR A 468 0.34 -3.23 -19.21
CA TYR A 468 -0.34 -3.20 -20.51
C TYR A 468 -0.39 -4.57 -21.19
N ASP A 469 0.14 -5.63 -20.56
CA ASP A 469 -0.10 -6.99 -21.01
C ASP A 469 -1.61 -7.32 -20.87
N PRO A 470 -2.33 -7.55 -21.98
CA PRO A 470 -3.76 -7.83 -21.92
C PRO A 470 -4.11 -9.13 -21.17
N THR A 471 -3.14 -10.03 -21.00
CA THR A 471 -3.34 -11.26 -20.21
C THR A 471 -3.43 -10.99 -18.70
N LYS A 472 -2.91 -9.84 -18.26
CA LYS A 472 -2.95 -9.37 -16.87
C LYS A 472 -4.14 -8.47 -16.57
N LEU A 473 -5.09 -8.32 -17.50
CA LEU A 473 -6.25 -7.46 -17.26
C LEU A 473 -7.02 -7.89 -16.00
N TYR A 474 -7.22 -9.19 -15.81
CA TYR A 474 -7.95 -9.77 -14.68
C TYR A 474 -7.04 -10.74 -13.90
N ASP A 475 -5.89 -10.26 -13.43
CA ASP A 475 -4.93 -11.03 -12.63
C ASP A 475 -4.97 -10.69 -11.13
N THR A 476 -5.96 -9.90 -10.70
CA THR A 476 -6.11 -9.44 -9.32
C THR A 476 -7.47 -9.79 -8.73
N SER A 477 -7.61 -9.66 -7.41
CA SER A 477 -8.88 -9.89 -6.69
C SER A 477 -9.39 -11.33 -6.75
N HIS A 478 -8.49 -12.31 -6.70
CA HIS A 478 -8.82 -13.72 -6.73
C HIS A 478 -8.52 -14.44 -5.41
N HIS A 479 -9.28 -15.50 -5.13
CA HIS A 479 -9.03 -16.45 -4.06
C HIS A 479 -9.01 -15.86 -2.63
N ASN A 480 -9.54 -14.65 -2.43
CA ASN A 480 -9.64 -14.03 -1.12
C ASN A 480 -10.69 -14.73 -0.26
N ARG A 481 -10.42 -14.88 1.03
CA ARG A 481 -11.31 -15.58 1.98
C ARG A 481 -11.69 -14.68 3.15
N TYR A 482 -12.98 -14.62 3.45
CA TYR A 482 -13.54 -13.91 4.59
C TYR A 482 -14.21 -14.91 5.52
N GLN A 483 -13.59 -15.23 6.66
CA GLN A 483 -14.00 -16.38 7.48
C GLN A 483 -14.12 -16.04 8.96
N ASN A 484 -15.15 -16.56 9.62
CA ASN A 484 -15.29 -16.49 11.08
C ASN A 484 -15.23 -15.07 11.69
N ASN A 485 -15.50 -14.02 10.93
CA ASN A 485 -15.50 -12.66 11.44
C ASN A 485 -16.78 -12.38 12.25
N SER A 486 -16.66 -11.54 13.28
CA SER A 486 -17.79 -10.98 14.03
C SER A 486 -18.06 -9.57 13.55
N LEU A 487 -19.18 -9.37 12.85
CA LEU A 487 -19.50 -8.13 12.14
C LEU A 487 -20.58 -7.34 12.89
N GLY A 488 -20.24 -6.11 13.27
CA GLY A 488 -21.13 -5.17 13.94
C GLY A 488 -21.45 -5.53 15.40
N PHE A 489 -20.63 -6.36 16.04
CA PHE A 489 -20.69 -6.62 17.47
C PHE A 489 -19.44 -6.07 18.14
N ALA A 490 -19.64 -5.16 19.10
CA ALA A 490 -18.57 -4.74 19.99
C ALA A 490 -18.22 -5.88 20.98
N PRO A 491 -17.02 -5.84 21.61
CA PRO A 491 -16.69 -6.75 22.70
C PRO A 491 -17.80 -6.81 23.76
N GLY A 492 -18.16 -8.02 24.19
CA GLY A 492 -19.30 -8.26 25.10
C GLY A 492 -20.65 -8.42 24.40
N GLY A 493 -20.72 -8.36 23.06
CA GLY A 493 -21.90 -8.70 22.26
C GLY A 493 -22.89 -7.55 22.05
N ALA A 494 -22.55 -6.32 22.45
CA ALA A 494 -23.35 -5.15 22.16
C ALA A 494 -23.38 -4.89 20.65
N LYS A 495 -24.56 -4.58 20.10
CA LYS A 495 -24.70 -4.26 18.68
C LYS A 495 -24.13 -2.88 18.40
N ALA A 496 -23.20 -2.82 17.45
CA ALA A 496 -22.58 -1.62 16.93
C ALA A 496 -22.39 -1.82 15.41
N HIS A 497 -23.47 -1.64 14.66
CA HIS A 497 -23.56 -2.03 13.25
C HIS A 497 -22.46 -1.40 12.38
N ASN A 498 -21.93 -2.19 11.44
CA ASN A 498 -21.33 -1.62 10.24
C ASN A 498 -22.44 -1.15 9.29
N GLY A 499 -22.13 -0.24 8.36
CA GLY A 499 -23.05 0.16 7.29
C GLY A 499 -23.46 -1.01 6.41
N LEU A 500 -22.52 -1.50 5.62
CA LEU A 500 -22.58 -2.80 4.92
C LEU A 500 -21.49 -3.70 5.49
N ASP A 501 -21.76 -4.99 5.70
CA ASP A 501 -20.69 -5.88 6.18
C ASP A 501 -19.65 -6.16 5.09
N PHE A 502 -20.09 -6.50 3.87
CA PHE A 502 -19.23 -6.84 2.75
C PHE A 502 -19.58 -6.05 1.48
N TRP A 503 -18.72 -5.11 1.10
CA TRP A 503 -18.73 -4.50 -0.23
C TRP A 503 -17.80 -5.26 -1.17
N TRP A 504 -18.32 -5.73 -2.31
CA TRP A 504 -17.58 -6.43 -3.35
C TRP A 504 -18.08 -5.96 -4.73
N ASP A 505 -17.15 -5.75 -5.66
CA ASP A 505 -17.42 -5.40 -7.06
C ASP A 505 -17.94 -6.57 -7.91
N ASP A 506 -18.09 -7.75 -7.31
CA ASP A 506 -18.38 -9.06 -7.92
C ASP A 506 -17.24 -9.62 -8.77
N GLU A 507 -16.05 -9.01 -8.82
CA GLU A 507 -14.95 -9.49 -9.66
C GLU A 507 -14.22 -10.69 -9.02
N GLY A 508 -13.76 -11.59 -9.89
CA GLY A 508 -12.68 -12.51 -9.57
C GLY A 508 -13.12 -13.94 -9.31
N ALA A 509 -12.18 -14.87 -9.39
CA ALA A 509 -12.42 -16.29 -9.18
C ALA A 509 -12.01 -16.74 -7.76
N GLY A 510 -12.74 -17.70 -7.20
CA GLY A 510 -12.40 -18.37 -5.95
C GLY A 510 -12.54 -17.53 -4.68
N ASN A 511 -13.03 -16.30 -4.76
CA ASN A 511 -13.36 -15.49 -3.58
C ASN A 511 -14.47 -16.17 -2.78
N CYS A 512 -14.38 -16.19 -1.45
CA CYS A 512 -15.38 -16.89 -0.66
C CYS A 512 -15.61 -16.32 0.75
N TRP A 513 -16.83 -16.53 1.25
CA TRP A 513 -17.29 -16.09 2.56
C TRP A 513 -17.85 -17.29 3.32
N SER A 514 -17.46 -17.47 4.58
CA SER A 514 -17.99 -18.57 5.39
C SER A 514 -17.97 -18.25 6.88
N SER A 515 -18.96 -18.76 7.62
CA SER A 515 -19.00 -18.71 9.08
C SER A 515 -18.91 -17.31 9.70
N ASN A 516 -19.15 -16.24 8.94
CA ASN A 516 -19.21 -14.88 9.46
C ASN A 516 -20.54 -14.66 10.19
N THR A 517 -20.49 -13.94 11.31
CA THR A 517 -21.68 -13.54 12.08
C THR A 517 -21.93 -12.06 11.89
N SER A 518 -23.19 -11.63 11.93
CA SER A 518 -23.55 -10.22 11.76
C SER A 518 -24.62 -9.78 12.75
N SER A 519 -24.46 -8.56 13.27
CA SER A 519 -25.44 -7.86 14.12
C SER A 519 -26.78 -7.59 13.42
N HIS A 520 -26.80 -7.65 12.09
CA HIS A 520 -27.98 -7.62 11.22
C HIS A 520 -28.71 -8.98 11.13
N GLY A 521 -28.19 -10.02 11.78
CA GLY A 521 -28.72 -11.38 11.79
C GLY A 521 -28.10 -12.27 10.71
N GLN A 522 -27.91 -11.76 9.49
CA GLN A 522 -27.12 -12.38 8.42
C GLN A 522 -26.16 -11.32 7.84
N PRO A 523 -24.96 -11.72 7.38
CA PRO A 523 -24.04 -10.76 6.76
C PRO A 523 -24.68 -10.03 5.59
N THR A 524 -24.58 -8.70 5.59
CA THR A 524 -25.11 -7.85 4.52
C THR A 524 -24.07 -7.68 3.41
N SER A 525 -24.53 -7.59 2.16
CA SER A 525 -23.62 -7.37 1.02
C SER A 525 -24.31 -6.65 -0.14
N ASN A 526 -23.49 -6.01 -1.00
CA ASN A 526 -23.90 -5.46 -2.29
C ASN A 526 -23.69 -6.46 -3.45
N ALA A 527 -23.26 -7.70 -3.18
CA ALA A 527 -23.00 -8.69 -4.22
C ALA A 527 -24.26 -8.96 -5.07
N THR A 528 -24.08 -9.14 -6.38
CA THR A 528 -25.19 -9.38 -7.32
C THR A 528 -25.81 -10.76 -7.14
N LEU A 529 -24.98 -11.72 -6.73
CA LEU A 529 -25.37 -13.08 -6.36
C LEU A 529 -25.10 -13.31 -4.87
N PRO A 530 -25.76 -14.30 -4.24
CA PRO A 530 -25.41 -14.69 -2.88
C PRO A 530 -23.92 -14.95 -2.74
N LEU A 531 -23.32 -14.47 -1.64
CA LEU A 531 -21.89 -14.64 -1.39
C LEU A 531 -21.52 -16.14 -1.44
N PRO A 532 -20.55 -16.53 -2.28
CA PRO A 532 -20.18 -17.92 -2.45
C PRO A 532 -19.46 -18.48 -1.22
N ALA A 533 -19.74 -19.74 -0.90
CA ALA A 533 -19.13 -20.43 0.23
C ALA A 533 -17.75 -21.02 -0.13
N CYS A 534 -16.84 -21.06 0.83
CA CYS A 534 -15.51 -21.65 0.63
C CYS A 534 -15.57 -23.16 0.37
N ALA A 535 -16.53 -23.87 0.98
CA ALA A 535 -16.73 -25.30 0.79
C ALA A 535 -17.13 -25.70 -0.65
N THR A 536 -17.64 -24.75 -1.44
CA THR A 536 -18.00 -24.97 -2.85
C THR A 536 -16.94 -24.44 -3.82
N GLY A 537 -15.78 -24.01 -3.33
CA GLY A 537 -14.68 -23.50 -4.15
C GLY A 537 -14.73 -21.99 -4.43
N GLY A 538 -15.64 -21.24 -3.81
CA GLY A 538 -15.74 -19.79 -3.98
C GLY A 538 -16.45 -19.34 -5.27
N SER A 539 -16.22 -18.09 -5.66
CA SER A 539 -16.81 -17.46 -6.84
C SER A 539 -16.37 -18.14 -8.13
N ALA A 540 -17.28 -18.24 -9.10
CA ALA A 540 -16.85 -18.39 -10.49
C ALA A 540 -16.26 -17.06 -10.97
N PHE A 541 -15.37 -17.11 -11.95
CA PHE A 541 -14.84 -15.88 -12.53
C PHE A 541 -15.97 -15.01 -13.11
N THR A 542 -15.98 -13.75 -12.71
CA THR A 542 -16.83 -12.69 -13.24
C THR A 542 -15.97 -11.45 -13.45
N PRO A 543 -16.05 -10.77 -14.61
CA PRO A 543 -15.37 -9.50 -14.77
C PRO A 543 -16.03 -8.43 -13.87
N GLY A 544 -15.22 -7.49 -13.37
CA GLY A 544 -15.71 -6.39 -12.55
C GLY A 544 -16.83 -5.62 -13.23
N MET A 545 -17.83 -5.23 -12.45
CA MET A 545 -18.99 -4.50 -12.97
C MET A 545 -18.70 -3.01 -13.03
N PRO A 546 -18.65 -2.37 -14.21
CA PRO A 546 -18.23 -0.96 -14.34
C PRO A 546 -19.08 0.03 -13.52
N VAL A 547 -20.33 -0.32 -13.21
CA VAL A 547 -21.22 0.51 -12.38
C VAL A 547 -20.78 0.57 -10.91
N LYS A 548 -20.14 -0.49 -10.40
CA LYS A 548 -19.60 -0.55 -9.04
C LYS A 548 -18.24 0.14 -8.95
N ASP A 549 -17.45 0.09 -10.03
CA ASP A 549 -16.09 0.63 -10.08
C ASP A 549 -16.04 2.15 -10.35
N ALA A 550 -17.13 2.73 -10.86
CA ALA A 550 -17.18 4.15 -11.24
C ALA A 550 -16.84 5.12 -10.10
N GLY A 551 -17.16 4.77 -8.84
CA GLY A 551 -16.84 5.60 -7.68
C GLY A 551 -15.34 5.63 -7.35
N PHE A 552 -14.64 4.50 -7.53
CA PHE A 552 -13.20 4.39 -7.32
C PHE A 552 -12.42 5.21 -8.35
N LEU A 553 -12.78 5.12 -9.63
CA LEU A 553 -12.09 5.84 -10.72
C LEU A 553 -12.13 7.37 -10.57
N GLY A 554 -13.19 7.92 -9.97
CA GLY A 554 -13.23 9.36 -9.65
C GLY A 554 -12.25 9.74 -8.54
N CYS A 555 -11.99 8.83 -7.61
CA CYS A 555 -11.13 9.07 -6.46
C CYS A 555 -9.64 9.00 -6.78
N THR A 556 -9.22 8.26 -7.81
CA THR A 556 -7.80 8.15 -8.19
C THR A 556 -7.16 9.49 -8.60
N GLN A 557 -7.99 10.50 -8.90
CA GLN A 557 -7.55 11.85 -9.24
C GLN A 557 -7.31 12.75 -8.02
N TYR A 558 -7.46 12.24 -6.79
CA TYR A 558 -7.21 13.03 -5.59
C TYR A 558 -5.78 13.57 -5.57
N ASN A 559 -5.67 14.87 -5.35
CA ASN A 559 -4.41 15.55 -5.10
C ASN A 559 -4.66 16.59 -4.01
N ARG A 560 -4.07 16.38 -2.82
CA ARG A 560 -4.22 17.25 -1.65
C ARG A 560 -3.88 18.71 -1.95
N ASP A 561 -2.84 18.93 -2.75
CA ASP A 561 -2.24 20.25 -2.95
C ASP A 561 -2.95 21.03 -4.07
N ASP A 562 -3.67 20.36 -4.96
CA ASP A 562 -4.46 21.00 -6.01
C ASP A 562 -5.83 21.48 -5.50
N PRO A 563 -6.19 22.77 -5.62
CA PRO A 563 -7.49 23.29 -5.17
C PRO A 563 -8.73 22.66 -5.82
N THR A 564 -8.60 22.15 -7.04
CA THR A 564 -9.66 21.46 -7.78
C THR A 564 -9.69 19.98 -7.40
N TRP A 565 -8.52 19.34 -7.42
CA TRP A 565 -8.40 17.89 -7.27
C TRP A 565 -8.26 17.42 -5.81
N ARG A 566 -8.18 18.33 -4.84
CA ARG A 566 -8.36 17.97 -3.42
C ARG A 566 -9.77 17.48 -3.12
N LYS A 567 -10.75 17.80 -3.97
CA LYS A 567 -12.11 17.23 -3.93
C LYS A 567 -12.54 16.79 -5.33
N PRO A 568 -12.04 15.64 -5.82
CA PRO A 568 -12.36 15.17 -7.17
C PRO A 568 -13.88 15.02 -7.36
N PRO A 569 -14.45 15.50 -8.48
CA PRO A 569 -15.86 15.28 -8.78
C PRO A 569 -16.19 13.78 -8.80
N ALA A 570 -17.37 13.43 -8.26
CA ALA A 570 -17.86 12.05 -8.17
C ALA A 570 -17.04 11.09 -7.27
N CYS A 571 -16.03 11.58 -6.54
CA CYS A 571 -15.37 10.78 -5.50
C CYS A 571 -16.18 10.81 -4.19
N GLU A 572 -17.00 9.78 -3.98
CA GLU A 572 -17.82 9.64 -2.75
C GLU A 572 -17.02 9.12 -1.55
N TRP A 573 -15.76 8.70 -1.74
CA TRP A 573 -14.90 8.16 -0.67
C TRP A 573 -14.55 9.20 0.40
N LEU A 574 -14.41 10.47 0.00
CA LEU A 574 -14.01 11.58 0.87
C LEU A 574 -15.18 12.15 1.69
N ASP A 575 -16.39 11.64 1.48
CA ASP A 575 -17.58 12.06 2.22
C ASP A 575 -17.79 11.22 3.48
N SER A 576 -18.29 11.87 4.52
CA SER A 576 -18.63 11.21 5.78
C SER A 576 -19.81 10.27 5.56
N PRO A 577 -19.68 8.97 5.85
CA PRO A 577 -20.80 8.03 5.78
C PRO A 577 -21.83 8.32 6.88
N GLU A 578 -23.07 7.94 6.63
CA GLU A 578 -24.12 8.02 7.65
C GLU A 578 -23.94 6.92 8.70
N ARG A 579 -24.13 7.27 9.97
CA ARG A 579 -24.14 6.27 11.03
C ARG A 579 -25.33 5.32 10.85
N PRO A 580 -25.13 4.00 10.85
CA PRO A 580 -26.23 3.04 10.69
C PRO A 580 -27.25 3.17 11.83
N SER A 581 -28.53 3.31 11.50
CA SER A 581 -29.60 3.29 12.49
C SER A 581 -29.93 1.84 12.87
N GLY A 582 -29.97 1.51 14.16
CA GLY A 582 -30.15 0.13 14.65
C GLY A 582 -31.53 -0.51 14.39
N SER A 583 -32.37 0.11 13.56
CA SER A 583 -33.76 -0.29 13.29
C SER A 583 -34.05 -0.69 11.84
N GLU A 584 -33.13 -0.48 10.89
CA GLU A 584 -33.38 -0.78 9.49
C GLU A 584 -32.61 -2.01 9.02
N ALA A 585 -33.34 -3.01 8.51
CA ALA A 585 -32.74 -4.02 7.66
C ALA A 585 -32.10 -3.30 6.46
N TYR A 586 -30.81 -3.53 6.23
CA TYR A 586 -30.10 -3.03 5.06
C TYR A 586 -30.94 -3.24 3.81
N ARG A 587 -31.41 -2.16 3.20
CA ARG A 587 -31.98 -2.17 1.87
C ARG A 587 -30.86 -1.74 0.93
N PRO A 588 -30.47 -2.54 -0.07
CA PRO A 588 -29.54 -2.05 -1.08
C PRO A 588 -30.13 -0.77 -1.64
N ALA A 589 -29.32 0.30 -1.68
CA ALA A 589 -29.75 1.58 -2.20
C ALA A 589 -30.22 1.36 -3.65
N GLY A 590 -31.52 1.21 -3.84
CA GLY A 590 -32.14 1.39 -5.14
C GLY A 590 -31.90 2.84 -5.49
N ARG A 591 -30.96 3.10 -6.40
CA ARG A 591 -30.93 4.38 -7.10
C ARG A 591 -32.32 4.55 -7.71
N THR A 592 -33.15 5.39 -7.10
CA THR A 592 -34.25 6.05 -7.80
C THR A 592 -33.60 7.02 -8.76
N THR A 593 -33.08 6.51 -9.88
CA THR A 593 -32.95 7.32 -11.07
C THR A 593 -34.37 7.74 -11.46
N PRO A 594 -34.64 9.03 -11.70
CA PRO A 594 -35.87 9.42 -12.38
C PRO A 594 -35.82 8.79 -13.77
N LEU A 595 -36.57 7.71 -13.97
CA LEU A 595 -36.88 7.13 -15.27
C LEU A 595 -37.78 8.13 -16.03
N ASN A 596 -37.18 9.20 -16.54
CA ASN A 596 -37.75 10.07 -17.57
C ASN A 596 -36.65 10.37 -18.59
N GLY A 597 -36.30 9.35 -19.37
CA GLY A 597 -35.45 9.41 -20.56
C GLY A 597 -35.67 8.14 -21.40
N PRO A 598 -35.80 8.21 -22.73
CA PRO A 598 -36.37 7.13 -23.51
C PRO A 598 -35.42 5.92 -23.66
N GLY A 599 -35.82 4.81 -23.05
CA GLY A 599 -35.70 3.40 -23.49
C GLY A 599 -34.41 2.88 -24.16
N LEU A 600 -33.62 2.12 -23.40
CA LEU A 600 -32.66 1.13 -23.91
C LEU A 600 -33.05 -0.27 -23.39
N LEU A 601 -34.14 -0.81 -23.90
CA LEU A 601 -34.49 -2.23 -23.77
C LEU A 601 -34.37 -2.84 -25.16
N GLY A 602 -33.33 -3.65 -25.40
CA GLY A 602 -33.16 -4.34 -26.68
C GLY A 602 -31.76 -4.89 -26.98
N VAL A 603 -30.75 -4.59 -26.17
CA VAL A 603 -29.34 -4.94 -26.48
C VAL A 603 -28.92 -6.31 -25.93
N SER A 604 -29.60 -6.82 -24.91
CA SER A 604 -29.20 -8.06 -24.21
C SER A 604 -29.44 -9.34 -25.03
N ASP A 605 -30.56 -9.45 -25.74
CA ASP A 605 -30.92 -10.69 -26.43
C ASP A 605 -30.19 -10.86 -27.78
N ALA A 606 -29.76 -9.76 -28.39
CA ALA A 606 -28.99 -9.78 -29.64
C ALA A 606 -27.51 -10.14 -29.43
N LEU A 607 -26.95 -9.87 -28.23
CA LEU A 607 -25.55 -10.14 -27.89
C LEU A 607 -25.29 -11.65 -27.73
N VAL A 608 -26.25 -12.39 -27.16
CA VAL A 608 -26.14 -13.83 -26.90
C VAL A 608 -26.19 -14.65 -28.20
N LEU A 609 -27.01 -14.21 -29.17
CA LEU A 609 -27.09 -14.83 -30.50
C LEU A 609 -25.84 -14.58 -31.37
N ALA A 610 -25.16 -13.44 -31.18
CA ALA A 610 -23.92 -13.13 -31.89
C ALA A 610 -22.73 -13.96 -31.39
N LEU A 611 -22.66 -14.25 -30.09
CA LEU A 611 -21.59 -15.04 -29.47
C LEU A 611 -21.60 -16.52 -29.92
N LEU A 612 -22.78 -17.11 -30.12
CA LEU A 612 -22.93 -18.49 -30.62
C LEU A 612 -22.50 -18.67 -32.10
N ALA A 613 -22.60 -17.62 -32.90
CA ALA A 613 -22.15 -17.64 -34.30
C ALA A 613 -20.61 -17.56 -34.42
N VAL A 614 -19.93 -16.90 -33.49
CA VAL A 614 -18.47 -16.74 -33.47
C VAL A 614 -17.77 -18.06 -33.09
N ALA A 615 -18.32 -18.82 -32.13
CA ALA A 615 -17.78 -20.13 -31.74
C ALA A 615 -17.79 -21.15 -32.91
N SER A 616 -18.78 -21.06 -33.80
CA SER A 616 -18.91 -21.93 -34.97
C SER A 616 -17.91 -21.61 -36.09
N LEU A 617 -17.43 -20.36 -36.17
CA LEU A 617 -16.47 -19.89 -37.17
C LEU A 617 -15.01 -20.20 -36.79
N VAL A 618 -14.71 -20.26 -35.48
CA VAL A 618 -13.37 -20.60 -34.97
C VAL A 618 -13.09 -22.11 -35.11
N ALA A 619 -14.08 -22.97 -34.88
CA ALA A 619 -13.97 -24.41 -35.11
C ALA A 619 -13.73 -24.77 -36.60
N GLY A 620 -14.27 -23.97 -37.53
CA GLY A 620 -14.06 -24.14 -38.97
C GLY A 620 -12.69 -23.69 -39.50
N ARG A 621 -11.98 -22.81 -38.77
CA ARG A 621 -10.65 -22.31 -39.16
C ARG A 621 -9.52 -23.30 -38.79
N HIS A 622 -9.58 -23.94 -37.63
CA HIS A 622 -8.58 -24.95 -37.25
C HIS A 622 -8.57 -26.19 -38.15
N TRP A 623 -9.70 -26.56 -38.75
CA TRP A 623 -9.76 -27.68 -39.70
C TRP A 623 -9.15 -27.36 -41.07
N ARG A 624 -9.01 -26.06 -41.43
CA ARG A 624 -8.44 -25.61 -42.72
C ARG A 624 -6.92 -25.39 -42.68
N ASP A 625 -6.35 -25.01 -41.55
CA ASP A 625 -4.90 -24.76 -41.45
C ASP A 625 -4.05 -26.03 -41.34
N GLY A 626 -4.62 -27.14 -40.86
CA GLY A 626 -3.95 -28.45 -40.83
C GLY A 626 -3.60 -29.04 -42.21
N ARG A 627 -4.27 -28.61 -43.29
CA ARG A 627 -3.99 -29.10 -44.66
C ARG A 627 -2.94 -28.26 -45.42
N ARG A 628 -2.55 -27.08 -44.94
CA ARG A 628 -1.60 -26.20 -45.65
C ARG A 628 -0.13 -26.47 -45.32
N ARG A 629 0.18 -27.19 -44.24
CA ARG A 629 1.58 -27.48 -43.82
C ARG A 629 2.21 -28.76 -44.41
N SER A 630 1.48 -29.54 -45.21
CA SER A 630 1.99 -30.80 -45.80
C SER A 630 2.35 -30.74 -47.29
N GLY A 631 2.37 -29.54 -47.90
CA GLY A 631 2.39 -29.37 -49.36
C GLY A 631 3.69 -28.90 -50.05
N LEU A 632 4.75 -28.49 -49.32
CA LEU A 632 5.98 -28.01 -49.96
C LEU A 632 7.22 -28.52 -49.22
N LEU A 633 7.80 -29.61 -49.73
CA LEU A 633 9.24 -29.93 -49.77
C LEU A 633 9.42 -31.40 -50.23
N ARG A 634 9.42 -31.63 -51.55
CA ARG A 634 9.97 -32.85 -52.16
C ARG A 634 10.48 -32.56 -53.58
N ARG A 635 11.70 -33.06 -53.83
CA ARG A 635 12.52 -33.11 -55.07
C ARG A 635 13.55 -31.97 -55.18
N GLY A 636 14.86 -32.22 -55.22
CA GLY A 636 15.65 -33.45 -55.11
C GLY A 636 17.09 -33.22 -55.62
N GLY A 637 18.02 -34.13 -55.32
CA GLY A 637 19.31 -34.25 -56.02
C GLY A 637 20.57 -34.24 -55.14
N SER A 638 20.97 -35.44 -54.72
CA SER A 638 22.33 -35.95 -54.43
C SER A 638 23.57 -35.17 -54.93
N VAL A 639 24.66 -35.13 -54.12
CA VAL A 639 26.01 -35.73 -54.38
C VAL A 639 27.14 -35.20 -53.47
N LEU A 640 27.84 -36.16 -52.83
CA LEU A 640 29.26 -36.29 -52.36
C LEU A 640 29.99 -35.29 -51.40
N TRP A 641 30.43 -35.87 -50.28
CA TRP A 641 31.76 -35.85 -49.59
C TRP A 641 32.61 -34.56 -49.55
N ARG A 642 32.84 -34.00 -48.36
CA ARG A 642 33.98 -34.28 -47.45
C ARG A 642 33.76 -33.61 -46.09
#